data_AF-A0A1N7UPR4-F1
#
_entry.id   AF-A0A1N7UPR4-F1
#
_cell.length_a   1.000
_cell.length_b   1.000
_cell.length_c   1.000
_cell.angle_alpha   90.00
_cell.angle_beta   90.00
_cell.angle_gamma   90.00
#
_symmetry.space_group_name_H-M   'P 1'
#
loop_
_entity.id
_entity.type
_entity.pdbx_description
1 polymer ?
#
loop_
_entity_poly.entity_id
_entity_poly.type
_entity_poly.pdbx_seq_one_letter_code
_entity_poly.pdbx_strand_id
1 'polypeptide(L)'
;MSTLPNITRHTFTFCFPGQGNDPCGALADLHQHAEELRGSIESTLALIEHEAAQHEPGLQPGLVTQVLLTHQHALPLPSGVMQLALYGAAVVLNQLLHDAGVRPALILAQSFGEIAARVCAGVLSIEQGVAAVCALNAAYRSEEGRGGMLLINLAPQKTQALLDRWPELKLELGSVNAPEQCIISGEMSGLNGLLERYGDNTPPLRWVPIAYASHYSAHRHVAEVMNARLQPLKQQPFRMPIYSTVLRRCYRHGEDLHELFTRGVTHPTDLPKTLTTLAPDHRRLFIDMGVNRGMSMCILKSLRDAKTYTPLAAPPNALRQLLVDSQTLNVLRPLVNGPVSAQTQAHMAYTFSDPQLHPQTNQSAHDGHRHTYWRLQHLLKQLPDGIHGFKQPEWLMAVATHAAINDPSLFMGCVIQQGLCIGTLLAFEQDHPHAARWRRELETGESLGVYALTEIGRSNSHMAPCLEAVFDTDTRTFVLNTPNNAALKFANVGINNLNKMGVVFAELTVQDQRCGVFAFVLPLSDAQGPCPGIEMSSPAEIRAVPLDYGVLRFNQVRISFDAWLCDGAHIDDSNRFHDPLGNTDRRLIRSLFAPKNVWAMVGTGLSSVMLACATLALTHANRRTTQARIGNGTSLLDFRTQRRALFGCLATAYVMKSFANDCACLWIEGTASQSSLDNTGAGEVTWTPWAAISQRLALLKALCAPAAEAVATECRLRCGVAGALNLNRFADYEGMAKIYQDAGGNNRMILLDAAKVLIGQPLSKPTPPDPQAELDDPEYSLSMARTLEYRLLKEVADHVAARRTLGEDDMQVWNSKLMVVARAGEAHAQRLAIESAVKAGDSLPPGLAKDLVNALCGLYVLDYLHKHAAWYISEGLMDSTRYRALEEQLNRLSDFLAPHALLLIDAFGHGEATRAAIARAEPYADALTAKLQWAQG
;
A
#
# COMPACT_ATOMS: atom_id res chain seq x y z
N MET A 1 -1.48 28.45 2.33
CA MET A 1 -1.75 27.00 2.34
C MET A 1 -0.79 26.35 3.30
N SER A 2 -1.31 25.74 4.37
CA SER A 2 -0.54 25.03 5.40
C SER A 2 0.21 23.86 4.76
N THR A 3 1.52 24.00 4.55
CA THR A 3 2.37 22.90 4.12
C THR A 3 2.70 22.03 5.33
N LEU A 4 1.72 21.31 5.86
CA LEU A 4 2.01 20.13 6.66
C LEU A 4 2.86 19.22 5.76
N PRO A 5 4.10 18.86 6.17
CA PRO A 5 4.84 17.87 5.40
C PRO A 5 4.02 16.58 5.36
N ASN A 6 4.05 15.89 4.22
CA ASN A 6 3.43 14.58 4.10
C ASN A 6 4.25 13.57 4.92
N ILE A 7 3.99 13.55 6.23
CA ILE A 7 4.68 12.75 7.26
C ILE A 7 4.42 11.26 7.05
N THR A 8 3.40 10.89 6.26
CA THR A 8 2.97 9.49 6.04
C THR A 8 3.75 8.83 4.89
N ARG A 9 4.49 9.60 4.08
CA ARG A 9 5.30 9.11 2.93
C ARG A 9 6.81 9.16 3.12
N HIS A 10 7.30 9.77 4.20
CA HIS A 10 8.73 9.98 4.41
C HIS A 10 9.16 9.44 5.77
N THR A 11 10.35 8.87 5.86
CA THR A 11 11.00 8.69 7.16
C THR A 11 11.29 10.05 7.75
N PHE A 12 10.84 10.30 8.97
CA PHE A 12 11.07 11.57 9.67
C PHE A 12 11.83 11.35 10.98
N THR A 13 12.52 12.41 11.37
CA THR A 13 13.33 12.48 12.59
C THR A 13 12.63 13.35 13.62
N PHE A 14 12.38 12.84 14.83
CA PHE A 14 11.97 13.68 15.95
C PHE A 14 13.17 14.41 16.51
N CYS A 15 13.03 15.70 16.74
CA CYS A 15 14.07 16.61 17.20
C CYS A 15 13.70 17.16 18.57
N PHE A 16 14.46 16.80 19.61
CA PHE A 16 14.23 17.30 20.96
C PHE A 16 15.25 18.42 21.28
N PRO A 17 14.81 19.68 21.34
CA PRO A 17 15.72 20.80 21.59
C PRO A 17 16.20 20.86 23.04
N GLY A 18 17.27 21.63 23.25
CA GLY A 18 17.74 21.97 24.59
C GLY A 18 16.85 22.98 25.31
N GLN A 19 17.30 23.44 26.47
CA GLN A 19 16.64 24.47 27.27
C GLN A 19 16.96 25.89 26.79
N GLY A 20 16.18 26.88 27.24
CA GLY A 20 16.33 28.29 26.87
C GLY A 20 15.19 28.85 26.02
N ASN A 21 14.08 28.13 25.91
CA ASN A 21 12.84 28.61 25.31
C ASN A 21 11.82 28.88 26.41
N ASP A 22 10.96 29.88 26.20
CA ASP A 22 9.83 30.16 27.08
C ASP A 22 8.74 29.10 26.88
N PRO A 23 8.37 28.31 27.92
CA PRO A 23 7.32 27.30 27.82
C PRO A 23 5.91 27.87 28.05
N CYS A 24 5.76 29.14 28.43
CA CYS A 24 4.46 29.71 28.79
C CYS A 24 3.47 29.60 27.63
N GLY A 25 2.29 29.03 27.91
CA GLY A 25 1.22 28.86 26.93
C GLY A 25 1.51 27.88 25.78
N ALA A 26 2.59 27.09 25.85
CA ALA A 26 2.99 26.18 24.76
C ALA A 26 1.93 25.14 24.37
N LEU A 27 1.00 24.82 25.28
CA LEU A 27 -0.13 23.90 25.04
C LEU A 27 -1.49 24.61 25.09
N ALA A 28 -1.53 25.92 25.38
CA ALA A 28 -2.76 26.68 25.61
C ALA A 28 -3.70 26.65 24.39
N ASP A 29 -3.16 26.98 23.21
CA ASP A 29 -3.96 27.03 21.99
C ASP A 29 -4.48 25.65 21.58
N LEU A 30 -3.70 24.59 21.82
CA LEU A 30 -4.09 23.22 21.54
C LEU A 30 -5.18 22.75 22.49
N HIS A 31 -5.03 23.01 23.79
CA HIS A 31 -6.01 22.69 24.83
C HIS A 31 -7.34 23.43 24.61
N GLN A 32 -7.28 24.71 24.22
CA GLN A 32 -8.47 25.51 23.97
C GLN A 32 -9.23 25.06 22.72
N HIS A 33 -8.54 24.81 21.61
CA HIS A 33 -9.17 24.65 20.29
C HIS A 33 -9.29 23.19 19.80
N ALA A 34 -8.73 22.21 20.51
CA ALA A 34 -8.85 20.78 20.19
C ALA A 34 -9.42 20.00 21.39
N GLU A 35 -10.74 20.04 21.54
CA GLU A 35 -11.48 19.43 22.66
C GLU A 35 -11.19 17.93 22.83
N GLU A 36 -11.09 17.21 21.72
CA GLU A 36 -10.78 15.79 21.69
C GLU A 36 -9.39 15.43 22.26
N LEU A 37 -8.46 16.39 22.34
CA LEU A 37 -7.10 16.17 22.84
C LEU A 37 -6.94 16.52 24.33
N ARG A 38 -7.89 17.27 24.92
CA ARG A 38 -7.77 17.79 26.30
C ARG A 38 -7.53 16.70 27.32
N GLY A 39 -8.27 15.60 27.25
CA GLY A 39 -8.12 14.50 28.21
C GLY A 39 -6.73 13.85 28.17
N SER A 40 -6.12 13.71 27.00
CA SER A 40 -4.74 13.18 26.86
C SER A 40 -3.69 14.17 27.38
N ILE A 41 -3.88 15.47 27.10
CA ILE A 41 -3.04 16.55 27.63
C ILE A 41 -3.09 16.57 29.17
N GLU A 42 -4.28 16.64 29.74
CA GLU A 42 -4.51 16.76 31.18
C GLU A 42 -4.01 15.54 31.95
N SER A 43 -4.29 14.32 31.46
CA SER A 43 -3.82 13.09 32.11
C SER A 43 -2.29 12.99 32.12
N THR A 44 -1.62 13.35 31.02
CA THR A 44 -0.16 13.36 30.93
C THR A 44 0.45 14.42 31.85
N LEU A 45 -0.11 15.63 31.88
CA LEU A 45 0.36 16.70 32.78
C LEU A 45 0.13 16.36 34.26
N ALA A 46 -1.01 15.76 34.60
CA ALA A 46 -1.30 15.31 35.96
C ALA A 46 -0.30 14.25 36.43
N LEU A 47 0.09 13.31 35.56
CA LEU A 47 1.14 12.33 35.86
C LEU A 47 2.48 13.01 36.13
N ILE A 48 2.85 13.98 35.28
CA ILE A 48 4.10 14.73 35.41
C ILE A 48 4.15 15.52 36.71
N GLU A 49 3.07 16.21 37.06
CA GLU A 49 3.00 16.97 38.31
C GLU A 49 2.99 16.08 39.55
N HIS A 50 2.28 14.96 39.50
CA HIS A 50 2.24 14.02 40.61
C HIS A 50 3.63 13.49 40.94
N GLU A 51 4.40 13.10 39.92
CA GLU A 51 5.76 12.63 40.11
C GLU A 51 6.70 13.78 40.52
N ALA A 52 6.58 14.96 39.89
CA ALA A 52 7.44 16.11 40.18
C ALA A 52 7.30 16.58 41.64
N ALA A 53 6.09 16.50 42.22
CA ALA A 53 5.83 16.84 43.61
C ALA A 53 6.61 15.96 44.61
N GLN A 54 7.04 14.76 44.20
CA GLN A 54 7.83 13.86 45.05
C GLN A 54 9.32 14.21 45.06
N HIS A 55 9.83 14.85 44.00
CA HIS A 55 11.27 15.04 43.77
C HIS A 55 11.73 16.50 43.73
N GLU A 56 10.86 17.45 43.39
CA GLU A 56 11.17 18.87 43.26
C GLU A 56 10.67 19.67 44.49
N PRO A 57 11.56 20.10 45.40
CA PRO A 57 11.16 20.79 46.63
C PRO A 57 10.49 22.13 46.32
N GLY A 58 9.31 22.37 46.92
CA GLY A 58 8.61 23.65 46.81
C GLY A 58 7.79 23.83 45.54
N LEU A 59 7.64 22.80 44.70
CA LEU A 59 6.72 22.82 43.56
C LEU A 59 5.26 22.86 44.05
N GLN A 60 4.52 23.91 43.67
CA GLN A 60 3.10 23.99 43.95
C GLN A 60 2.31 23.07 42.99
N PRO A 61 1.34 22.28 43.49
CA PRO A 61 0.44 21.51 42.62
C PRO A 61 -0.26 22.40 41.59
N GLY A 62 -0.36 21.96 40.34
CA GLY A 62 -0.97 22.70 39.25
C GLY A 62 -0.05 23.70 38.54
N LEU A 63 1.15 24.00 39.06
CA LEU A 63 1.97 25.09 38.52
C LEU A 63 2.54 24.78 37.12
N VAL A 64 2.97 23.54 36.87
CA VAL A 64 3.50 23.16 35.54
C VAL A 64 2.39 23.23 34.49
N THR A 65 1.21 22.73 34.85
CA THR A 65 -0.01 22.79 34.04
C THR A 65 -0.40 24.24 33.76
N GLN A 66 -0.40 25.08 34.79
CA GLN A 66 -0.73 26.50 34.65
C GLN A 66 0.23 27.22 33.70
N VAL A 67 1.55 26.97 33.83
CA VAL A 67 2.57 27.52 32.92
C VAL A 67 2.30 27.11 31.48
N LEU A 68 2.03 25.82 31.22
CA LEU A 68 1.85 25.32 29.86
C LEU A 68 0.52 25.73 29.21
N LEU A 69 -0.52 26.00 30.02
CA LEU A 69 -1.86 26.34 29.54
C LEU A 69 -2.19 27.84 29.59
N THR A 70 -1.27 28.69 30.05
CA THR A 70 -1.49 30.14 30.17
C THR A 70 -0.40 30.94 29.48
N HIS A 71 -0.78 31.74 28.47
CA HIS A 71 0.15 32.63 27.73
C HIS A 71 0.75 33.76 28.58
N GLN A 72 0.05 34.19 29.63
CA GLN A 72 0.44 35.33 30.49
C GLN A 72 0.86 34.87 31.89
N HIS A 73 1.92 34.06 31.97
CA HIS A 73 2.53 33.76 33.26
C HIS A 73 3.62 34.79 33.59
N ALA A 74 3.65 35.29 34.84
CA ALA A 74 4.71 36.19 35.28
C ALA A 74 6.05 35.42 35.42
N LEU A 75 7.13 35.97 34.88
CA LEU A 75 8.51 35.55 35.11
C LEU A 75 9.14 36.41 36.23
N PRO A 76 10.10 35.88 37.02
CA PRO A 76 10.71 34.55 36.90
C PRO A 76 9.88 33.43 37.55
N LEU A 77 9.92 32.24 36.97
CA LEU A 77 9.34 31.03 37.55
C LEU A 77 10.26 30.48 38.67
N PRO A 78 9.72 29.72 39.65
CA PRO A 78 10.54 28.98 40.61
C PRO A 78 11.54 28.05 39.91
N SER A 79 12.68 27.82 40.57
CA SER A 79 13.73 26.90 40.09
C SER A 79 13.12 25.54 39.70
N GLY A 80 13.57 25.00 38.56
CA GLY A 80 13.15 23.71 38.03
C GLY A 80 11.80 23.67 37.29
N VAL A 81 10.91 24.64 37.50
CA VAL A 81 9.58 24.68 36.85
C VAL A 81 9.70 24.80 35.34
N MET A 82 10.63 25.63 34.84
CA MET A 82 10.84 25.83 33.41
C MET A 82 11.30 24.53 32.72
N GLN A 83 12.21 23.78 33.36
CA GLN A 83 12.67 22.48 32.86
C GLN A 83 11.53 21.46 32.84
N LEU A 84 10.75 21.38 33.92
CA LEU A 84 9.58 20.49 33.99
C LEU A 84 8.52 20.84 32.93
N ALA A 85 8.26 22.12 32.69
CA ALA A 85 7.33 22.57 31.65
C ALA A 85 7.82 22.23 30.23
N LEU A 86 9.10 22.49 29.92
CA LEU A 86 9.69 22.12 28.62
C LEU A 86 9.66 20.61 28.38
N TYR A 87 9.98 19.81 29.40
CA TYR A 87 9.84 18.36 29.36
C TYR A 87 8.38 17.94 29.15
N GLY A 88 7.45 18.53 29.91
CA GLY A 88 6.02 18.23 29.82
C GLY A 88 5.42 18.51 28.45
N ALA A 89 5.75 19.66 27.85
CA ALA A 89 5.31 19.98 26.50
C ALA A 89 5.80 18.94 25.46
N ALA A 90 7.07 18.55 25.54
CA ALA A 90 7.66 17.57 24.62
C ALA A 90 7.05 16.16 24.81
N VAL A 91 6.79 15.74 26.05
CA VAL A 91 6.18 14.44 26.37
C VAL A 91 4.70 14.40 26.00
N VAL A 92 3.93 15.45 26.26
CA VAL A 92 2.54 15.56 25.81
C VAL A 92 2.47 15.47 24.30
N LEU A 93 3.27 16.26 23.57
CA LEU A 93 3.30 16.19 22.11
C LEU A 93 3.70 14.79 21.62
N ASN A 94 4.70 14.17 22.24
CA ASN A 94 5.10 12.80 21.94
C ASN A 94 3.93 11.82 22.13
N GLN A 95 3.18 11.91 23.22
CA GLN A 95 2.03 11.04 23.48
C GLN A 95 0.91 11.24 22.45
N LEU A 96 0.56 12.49 22.13
CA LEU A 96 -0.45 12.79 21.10
C LEU A 96 -0.07 12.22 19.73
N LEU A 97 1.18 12.43 19.30
CA LEU A 97 1.70 11.85 18.06
C LEU A 97 1.74 10.31 18.15
N HIS A 98 2.08 9.76 19.32
CA HIS A 98 2.09 8.33 19.56
C HIS A 98 0.69 7.72 19.39
N ASP A 99 -0.32 8.29 20.04
CA ASP A 99 -1.70 7.81 20.00
C ASP A 99 -2.29 7.87 18.57
N ALA A 100 -1.84 8.83 17.75
CA ALA A 100 -2.20 8.91 16.34
C ALA A 100 -1.40 7.98 15.42
N GLY A 101 -0.46 7.17 15.93
CA GLY A 101 0.36 6.26 15.12
C GLY A 101 1.57 6.92 14.44
N VAL A 102 1.87 8.19 14.71
CA VAL A 102 3.05 8.88 14.19
C VAL A 102 4.29 8.45 15.00
N ARG A 103 5.27 7.81 14.34
CA ARG A 103 6.52 7.32 14.98
C ARG A 103 7.75 7.74 14.19
N PRO A 104 8.79 8.29 14.83
CA PRO A 104 10.01 8.65 14.12
C PRO A 104 10.82 7.41 13.72
N ALA A 105 11.56 7.52 12.61
CA ALA A 105 12.55 6.52 12.24
C ALA A 105 13.79 6.57 13.16
N LEU A 106 14.13 7.78 13.63
CA LEU A 106 15.18 8.03 14.61
C LEU A 106 14.94 9.33 15.37
N ILE A 107 15.67 9.52 16.47
CA ILE A 107 15.61 10.71 17.29
C ILE A 107 16.93 11.47 17.22
N LEU A 108 16.86 12.79 17.11
CA LEU A 108 17.96 13.72 17.28
C LEU A 108 17.69 14.56 18.52
N ALA A 109 18.59 14.53 19.49
CA ALA A 109 18.37 15.17 20.78
C ALA A 109 19.54 16.08 21.15
N GLN A 110 19.20 17.27 21.66
CA GLN A 110 20.16 18.30 22.01
C GLN A 110 20.09 18.63 23.50
N SER A 111 21.18 18.38 24.22
CA SER A 111 21.35 18.77 25.63
C SER A 111 20.16 18.29 26.48
N PHE A 112 19.50 19.19 27.21
CA PHE A 112 18.31 18.92 28.03
C PHE A 112 17.23 18.07 27.33
N GLY A 113 17.03 18.26 26.01
CA GLY A 113 16.06 17.49 25.23
C GLY A 113 16.32 15.98 25.20
N GLU A 114 17.53 15.53 25.55
CA GLU A 114 17.86 14.10 25.67
C GLU A 114 17.02 13.37 26.72
N ILE A 115 16.51 14.05 27.75
CA ILE A 115 15.63 13.43 28.75
C ILE A 115 14.29 13.01 28.10
N ALA A 116 13.61 13.94 27.43
CA ALA A 116 12.36 13.65 26.74
C ALA A 116 12.56 12.67 25.55
N ALA A 117 13.72 12.76 24.86
CA ALA A 117 14.09 11.82 23.81
C ALA A 117 14.20 10.38 24.32
N ARG A 118 14.73 10.17 25.52
CA ARG A 118 14.84 8.85 26.15
C ARG A 118 13.46 8.29 26.53
N VAL A 119 12.51 9.13 26.92
CA VAL A 119 11.11 8.73 27.13
C VAL A 119 10.46 8.33 25.81
N CYS A 120 10.61 9.16 24.77
CA CYS A 120 10.13 8.86 23.42
C CYS A 120 10.70 7.53 22.89
N ALA A 121 11.97 7.25 23.15
CA ALA A 121 12.64 6.01 22.75
C ALA A 121 12.27 4.77 23.58
N GLY A 122 11.47 4.94 24.64
CA GLY A 122 11.11 3.88 25.57
C GLY A 122 12.25 3.47 26.52
N VAL A 123 13.32 4.27 26.63
CA VAL A 123 14.44 4.04 27.56
C VAL A 123 14.03 4.32 29.00
N LEU A 124 13.20 5.35 29.21
CA LEU A 124 12.65 5.77 30.49
C LEU A 124 11.12 5.80 30.39
N SER A 125 10.42 5.53 31.50
CA SER A 125 9.00 5.90 31.62
C SER A 125 8.82 7.41 31.75
N ILE A 126 7.58 7.92 31.66
CA ILE A 126 7.28 9.35 31.84
C ILE A 126 7.71 9.80 33.25
N GLU A 127 7.44 8.98 34.26
CA GLU A 127 7.78 9.24 35.66
C GLU A 127 9.30 9.26 35.86
N GLN A 128 10.02 8.29 35.28
CA GLN A 128 11.49 8.29 35.34
C GLN A 128 12.11 9.48 34.61
N GLY A 129 11.48 9.96 33.54
CA GLY A 129 11.89 11.19 32.86
C GLY A 129 11.70 12.42 33.75
N VAL A 130 10.59 12.51 34.50
CA VAL A 130 10.40 13.57 35.51
C VAL A 130 11.49 13.51 36.59
N ALA A 131 11.74 12.33 37.14
CA ALA A 131 12.81 12.14 38.12
C ALA A 131 14.19 12.54 37.56
N ALA A 132 14.46 12.29 36.28
CA ALA A 132 15.68 12.73 35.60
C ALA A 132 15.76 14.27 35.45
N VAL A 133 14.63 14.94 35.16
CA VAL A 133 14.57 16.41 35.17
C VAL A 133 14.85 16.96 36.57
N CYS A 134 14.22 16.41 37.61
CA CYS A 134 14.46 16.83 38.99
C CYS A 134 15.90 16.55 39.45
N ALA A 135 16.50 15.44 39.01
CA ALA A 135 17.91 15.14 39.25
C ALA A 135 18.83 16.20 38.63
N LEU A 136 18.53 16.66 37.41
CA LEU A 136 19.25 17.74 36.75
C LEU A 136 19.08 19.07 37.49
N ASN A 137 17.84 19.43 37.86
CA ASN A 137 17.55 20.65 38.63
C ASN A 137 18.32 20.66 39.96
N ALA A 138 18.26 19.55 40.70
CA ALA A 138 18.96 19.42 41.98
C ALA A 138 20.48 19.52 41.84
N ALA A 139 21.06 19.03 40.76
CA ALA A 139 22.50 19.12 40.51
C ALA A 139 22.96 20.55 40.19
N TYR A 140 22.15 21.34 39.49
CA TYR A 140 22.47 22.73 39.14
C TYR A 140 22.03 23.77 40.16
N ARG A 141 21.26 23.40 41.19
CA ARG A 141 20.65 24.35 42.13
C ARG A 141 21.66 25.27 42.83
N SER A 142 22.87 24.79 43.15
CA SER A 142 23.93 25.62 43.75
C SER A 142 24.56 26.61 42.77
N GLU A 143 24.44 26.36 41.46
CA GLU A 143 25.04 27.14 40.37
C GLU A 143 24.08 28.19 39.79
N GLU A 144 22.81 28.19 40.22
CA GLU A 144 21.84 29.20 39.79
C GLU A 144 22.31 30.62 40.17
N GLY A 145 22.33 31.51 39.19
CA GLY A 145 22.81 32.89 39.30
C GLY A 145 24.34 33.05 39.29
N ARG A 146 25.12 31.96 39.29
CA ARG A 146 26.60 32.00 39.29
C ARG A 146 27.21 31.90 37.89
N GLY A 147 26.48 31.33 36.95
CA GLY A 147 26.88 31.23 35.54
C GLY A 147 25.72 31.54 34.60
N GLY A 148 26.01 31.58 33.31
CA GLY A 148 25.01 31.80 32.29
C GLY A 148 25.50 31.42 30.91
N MET A 149 24.73 31.80 29.89
CA MET A 149 25.04 31.50 28.50
C MET A 149 24.65 32.67 27.57
N LEU A 150 25.51 32.98 26.60
CA LEU A 150 25.31 34.03 25.60
C LEU A 150 25.29 33.44 24.19
N LEU A 151 24.25 33.72 23.42
CA LEU A 151 24.18 33.42 22.00
C LEU A 151 24.96 34.45 21.19
N ILE A 152 25.73 33.97 20.22
CA ILE A 152 26.47 34.79 19.24
C ILE A 152 26.28 34.23 17.82
N ASN A 153 26.01 35.11 16.86
CA ASN A 153 25.92 34.74 15.44
C ASN A 153 27.32 34.74 14.79
N LEU A 154 28.17 33.80 15.21
CA LEU A 154 29.49 33.56 14.64
C LEU A 154 29.72 32.06 14.42
N ALA A 155 30.56 31.76 13.43
CA ALA A 155 31.03 30.39 13.17
C ALA A 155 31.94 29.88 14.32
N PRO A 156 31.98 28.56 14.59
CA PRO A 156 32.70 27.99 15.73
C PRO A 156 34.16 28.44 15.84
N GLN A 157 34.88 28.50 14.71
CA GLN A 157 36.28 28.90 14.66
C GLN A 157 36.46 30.38 15.04
N LYS A 158 35.53 31.25 14.62
CA LYS A 158 35.55 32.68 14.96
C LYS A 158 35.15 32.92 16.40
N THR A 159 34.18 32.17 16.91
CA THR A 159 33.80 32.20 18.32
C THR A 159 34.96 31.75 19.21
N GLN A 160 35.63 30.64 18.87
CA GLN A 160 36.81 30.20 19.61
C GLN A 160 37.92 31.25 19.58
N ALA A 161 38.23 31.81 18.41
CA ALA A 161 39.22 32.89 18.29
C ALA A 161 38.84 34.18 19.04
N LEU A 162 37.55 34.41 19.33
CA LEU A 162 37.10 35.50 20.20
C LEU A 162 37.39 35.18 21.66
N LEU A 163 37.09 33.96 22.11
CA LEU A 163 37.34 33.50 23.48
C LEU A 163 38.84 33.47 23.81
N ASP A 164 39.66 33.04 22.84
CA ASP A 164 41.13 32.96 22.99
C ASP A 164 41.80 34.34 23.14
N ARG A 165 41.10 35.45 22.82
CA ARG A 165 41.61 36.81 23.06
C ARG A 165 41.63 37.19 24.53
N TRP A 166 40.75 36.58 25.32
CA TRP A 166 40.56 36.89 26.75
C TRP A 166 40.46 35.60 27.57
N PRO A 167 41.53 34.78 27.61
CA PRO A 167 41.54 33.50 28.32
C PRO A 167 41.28 33.67 29.83
N GLU A 168 41.55 34.85 30.39
CA GLU A 168 41.28 35.19 31.79
C GLU A 168 39.78 35.19 32.14
N LEU A 169 38.89 35.36 31.16
CA LEU A 169 37.44 35.33 31.37
C LEU A 169 36.89 33.90 31.57
N LYS A 170 37.71 32.87 31.30
CA LYS A 170 37.34 31.44 31.46
C LYS A 170 36.00 31.07 30.81
N LEU A 171 35.76 31.60 29.61
CA LEU A 171 34.57 31.31 28.83
C LEU A 171 34.84 30.18 27.83
N GLU A 172 33.83 29.37 27.55
CA GLU A 172 33.93 28.22 26.65
C GLU A 172 32.87 28.27 25.56
N LEU A 173 33.17 27.69 24.40
CA LEU A 173 32.18 27.40 23.38
C LEU A 173 31.30 26.25 23.88
N GLY A 174 30.12 26.55 24.42
CA GLY A 174 29.21 25.56 25.00
C GLY A 174 28.26 24.89 23.99
N SER A 175 27.97 25.54 22.86
CA SER A 175 27.16 24.92 21.80
C SER A 175 27.47 25.48 20.42
N VAL A 176 27.43 24.60 19.41
CA VAL A 176 27.30 24.95 17.99
C VAL A 176 25.89 24.56 17.54
N ASN A 177 25.00 25.55 17.48
CA ASN A 177 23.62 25.36 17.08
C ASN A 177 23.48 25.31 15.54
N ALA A 178 24.19 26.17 14.82
CA ALA A 178 24.18 26.22 13.35
C ALA A 178 25.56 26.68 12.83
N PRO A 179 25.85 26.60 11.51
CA PRO A 179 27.16 26.95 10.96
C PRO A 179 27.68 28.34 11.36
N GLU A 180 26.79 29.30 11.60
CA GLU A 180 27.11 30.68 12.04
C GLU A 180 26.37 31.08 13.32
N GLN A 181 26.07 30.12 14.20
CA GLN A 181 25.37 30.39 15.46
C GLN A 181 25.90 29.51 16.59
N CYS A 182 26.56 30.13 17.56
CA CYS A 182 27.19 29.48 18.70
C CYS A 182 26.60 30.00 20.02
N ILE A 183 26.80 29.25 21.10
CA ILE A 183 26.55 29.68 22.47
C ILE A 183 27.87 29.65 23.26
N ILE A 184 28.13 30.73 23.98
CA ILE A 184 29.24 30.91 24.91
C ILE A 184 28.73 30.61 26.31
N SER A 185 29.45 29.79 27.07
CA SER A 185 29.11 29.40 28.43
C SER A 185 30.21 29.80 29.40
N GLY A 186 29.84 30.18 30.62
CA GLY A 186 30.80 30.40 31.70
C GLY A 186 30.20 31.13 32.91
N GLU A 187 31.06 31.49 33.85
CA GLU A 187 30.68 32.23 35.05
C GLU A 187 30.17 33.64 34.72
N MET A 188 29.27 34.17 35.55
CA MET A 188 28.67 35.51 35.34
C MET A 188 29.72 36.62 35.26
N SER A 189 30.81 36.51 36.03
CA SER A 189 31.94 37.43 36.00
C SER A 189 32.62 37.46 34.61
N GLY A 190 32.87 36.29 34.03
CA GLY A 190 33.45 36.14 32.70
C GLY A 190 32.53 36.68 31.60
N LEU A 191 31.23 36.38 31.67
CA LEU A 191 30.24 36.83 30.69
C LEU A 191 30.04 38.35 30.72
N ASN A 192 29.98 38.95 31.90
CA ASN A 192 29.94 40.41 32.06
C ASN A 192 31.22 41.05 31.55
N GLY A 193 32.38 40.45 31.87
CA GLY A 193 33.67 40.92 31.35
C GLY A 193 33.77 40.83 29.82
N LEU A 194 33.15 39.83 29.20
CA LEU A 194 33.04 39.76 27.74
C LEU A 194 32.17 40.91 27.23
N LEU A 195 30.96 41.12 27.78
CA LEU A 195 30.05 42.19 27.37
C LEU A 195 30.69 43.58 27.45
N GLU A 196 31.50 43.86 28.49
CA GLU A 196 32.24 45.13 28.64
C GLU A 196 33.31 45.34 27.56
N ARG A 197 33.94 44.26 27.09
CA ARG A 197 35.03 44.29 26.10
C ARG A 197 34.52 44.13 24.66
N TYR A 198 33.26 43.73 24.50
CA TYR A 198 32.65 43.40 23.23
C TYR A 198 32.11 44.67 22.55
N GLY A 199 32.93 45.29 21.70
CA GLY A 199 32.64 46.60 21.11
C GLY A 199 31.48 46.63 20.10
N ASP A 200 30.93 47.82 19.86
CA ASP A 200 29.68 48.08 19.12
C ASP A 200 29.64 47.63 17.64
N ASN A 201 30.79 47.34 17.02
CA ASN A 201 30.90 46.92 15.61
C ASN A 201 30.89 45.39 15.40
N THR A 202 30.40 44.62 16.38
CA THR A 202 30.41 43.14 16.37
C THR A 202 28.98 42.54 16.40
N PRO A 203 28.77 41.26 16.01
CA PRO A 203 27.43 40.65 16.04
C PRO A 203 26.84 40.64 17.46
N PRO A 204 25.57 41.02 17.67
CA PRO A 204 25.02 41.21 19.02
C PRO A 204 25.04 39.92 19.84
N LEU A 205 25.45 40.03 21.11
CA LEU A 205 25.32 38.98 22.11
C LEU A 205 23.90 38.99 22.69
N ARG A 206 23.31 37.80 22.90
CA ARG A 206 21.96 37.67 23.49
C ARG A 206 21.99 36.67 24.63
N TRP A 207 21.38 37.02 25.76
CA TRP A 207 21.19 36.08 26.87
C TRP A 207 20.29 34.92 26.46
N VAL A 208 20.73 33.70 26.78
CA VAL A 208 19.88 32.52 26.78
C VAL A 208 19.19 32.47 28.14
N PRO A 209 17.86 32.28 28.23
CA PRO A 209 17.14 32.26 29.49
C PRO A 209 17.40 30.92 30.21
N ILE A 210 18.56 30.84 30.84
CA ILE A 210 19.05 29.73 31.66
C ILE A 210 19.81 30.33 32.84
N ALA A 211 19.54 29.85 34.05
CA ALA A 211 20.07 30.45 35.28
C ALA A 211 21.50 30.01 35.62
N TYR A 212 22.13 29.18 34.79
CA TYR A 212 23.45 28.59 35.05
C TYR A 212 24.21 28.34 33.73
N ALA A 213 25.52 28.15 33.83
CA ALA A 213 26.32 27.76 32.67
C ALA A 213 26.15 26.26 32.40
N SER A 214 25.60 25.89 31.23
CA SER A 214 25.59 24.51 30.75
C SER A 214 26.74 24.29 29.77
N HIS A 215 27.19 23.05 29.59
CA HIS A 215 28.29 22.71 28.69
C HIS A 215 29.60 23.45 29.05
N TYR A 216 29.92 23.50 30.34
CA TYR A 216 31.05 24.24 30.88
C TYR A 216 31.95 23.30 31.70
N SER A 217 33.23 23.20 31.34
CA SER A 217 34.14 22.18 31.84
C SER A 217 34.41 22.25 33.35
N ALA A 218 34.18 23.42 33.98
CA ALA A 218 34.33 23.60 35.42
C ALA A 218 33.23 22.89 36.24
N HIS A 219 32.09 22.53 35.63
CA HIS A 219 30.95 21.90 36.30
C HIS A 219 31.09 20.37 36.47
N ARG A 220 32.31 19.85 36.67
CA ARG A 220 32.53 18.39 36.88
C ARG A 220 31.76 17.87 38.09
N HIS A 221 31.74 18.64 39.17
CA HIS A 221 30.98 18.28 40.37
C HIS A 221 29.47 18.16 40.09
N VAL A 222 28.90 19.08 39.30
CA VAL A 222 27.49 19.00 38.87
C VAL A 222 27.24 17.72 38.07
N ALA A 223 28.16 17.34 37.18
CA ALA A 223 28.05 16.10 36.41
C ALA A 223 28.07 14.84 37.31
N GLU A 224 28.94 14.82 38.32
CA GLU A 224 29.02 13.73 39.30
C GLU A 224 27.73 13.61 40.14
N VAL A 225 27.22 14.73 40.65
CA VAL A 225 25.96 14.77 41.42
C VAL A 225 24.79 14.35 40.56
N MET A 226 24.71 14.84 39.32
CA MET A 226 23.68 14.45 38.37
C MET A 226 23.74 12.96 38.07
N ASN A 227 24.93 12.41 37.78
CA ASN A 227 25.09 11.00 37.48
C ASN A 227 24.63 10.13 38.66
N ALA A 228 25.10 10.43 39.87
CA ALA A 228 24.71 9.71 41.09
C ALA A 228 23.19 9.67 41.31
N ARG A 229 22.48 10.75 40.95
CA ARG A 229 21.01 10.83 41.04
C ARG A 229 20.28 10.10 39.91
N LEU A 230 20.90 9.97 38.74
CA LEU A 230 20.33 9.26 37.59
C LEU A 230 20.51 7.73 37.67
N GLN A 231 21.58 7.25 38.30
CA GLN A 231 21.91 5.82 38.38
C GLN A 231 20.79 4.92 38.96
N PRO A 232 19.98 5.34 39.96
CA PRO A 232 18.85 4.54 40.44
C PRO A 232 17.72 4.36 39.41
N LEU A 233 17.65 5.20 38.37
CA LEU A 233 16.62 5.10 37.35
C LEU A 233 16.89 3.90 36.44
N LYS A 234 15.97 2.95 36.40
CA LYS A 234 16.05 1.77 35.53
C LYS A 234 15.98 2.15 34.04
N GLN A 235 17.06 1.94 33.30
CA GLN A 235 17.10 2.13 31.85
C GLN A 235 16.65 0.87 31.09
N GLN A 236 15.87 1.06 30.02
CA GLN A 236 15.46 0.01 29.09
C GLN A 236 16.20 0.17 27.74
N PRO A 237 16.31 -0.89 26.91
CA PRO A 237 16.82 -0.76 25.55
C PRO A 237 15.97 0.23 24.73
N PHE A 238 16.62 1.18 24.05
CA PHE A 238 15.92 2.09 23.14
C PHE A 238 15.31 1.34 21.95
N ARG A 239 14.08 1.70 21.59
CA ARG A 239 13.32 1.08 20.49
C ARG A 239 13.65 1.65 19.11
N MET A 240 14.32 2.80 19.07
CA MET A 240 14.79 3.46 17.85
C MET A 240 16.10 4.21 18.13
N PRO A 241 16.94 4.45 17.10
CA PRO A 241 18.22 5.14 17.25
C PRO A 241 18.06 6.56 17.83
N ILE A 242 18.95 6.92 18.76
CA ILE A 242 19.01 8.26 19.37
C ILE A 242 20.39 8.87 19.10
N TYR A 243 20.43 10.01 18.43
CA TYR A 243 21.63 10.77 18.14
C TYR A 243 21.77 11.92 19.14
N SER A 244 22.87 11.90 19.91
CA SER A 244 23.21 12.97 20.85
C SER A 244 24.09 14.01 20.17
N THR A 245 23.75 15.29 20.31
CA THR A 245 24.59 16.38 19.82
C THR A 245 25.85 16.61 20.67
N VAL A 246 25.91 16.07 21.89
CA VAL A 246 27.11 16.07 22.73
C VAL A 246 28.11 15.04 22.22
N LEU A 247 27.64 13.81 21.97
CA LEU A 247 28.49 12.73 21.46
C LEU A 247 28.78 12.83 19.96
N ARG A 248 27.93 13.56 19.23
CA ARG A 248 27.99 13.74 17.77
C ARG A 248 27.83 12.43 17.01
N ARG A 249 27.08 11.48 17.60
CA ARG A 249 26.80 10.14 17.06
C ARG A 249 25.56 9.54 17.70
N CYS A 250 25.12 8.40 17.16
CA CYS A 250 24.12 7.54 17.78
C CYS A 250 24.67 6.86 19.05
N TYR A 251 23.81 6.67 20.05
CA TYR A 251 24.03 5.72 21.15
C TYR A 251 24.13 4.29 20.61
N ARG A 252 24.89 3.44 21.31
CA ARG A 252 25.08 2.01 21.00
C ARG A 252 24.38 1.16 22.06
N HIS A 253 23.95 -0.03 21.66
CA HIS A 253 23.38 -0.99 22.61
C HIS A 253 24.39 -1.35 23.71
N GLY A 254 23.92 -1.37 24.96
CA GLY A 254 24.73 -1.69 26.14
C GLY A 254 25.54 -0.52 26.71
N GLU A 255 25.48 0.68 26.14
CA GLU A 255 26.07 1.88 26.74
C GLU A 255 25.27 2.34 27.97
N ASP A 256 25.94 2.89 28.98
CA ASP A 256 25.26 3.58 30.09
C ASP A 256 24.82 4.98 29.64
N LEU A 257 23.54 5.11 29.27
CA LEU A 257 22.99 6.38 28.81
C LEU A 257 22.94 7.45 29.91
N HIS A 258 22.95 7.07 31.20
CA HIS A 258 22.98 8.05 32.30
C HIS A 258 24.34 8.73 32.39
N GLU A 259 25.41 7.95 32.43
CA GLU A 259 26.78 8.48 32.42
C GLU A 259 27.01 9.34 31.17
N LEU A 260 26.66 8.84 29.99
CA LEU A 260 26.88 9.55 28.73
C LEU A 260 26.09 10.86 28.65
N PHE A 261 24.85 10.90 29.14
CA PHE A 261 24.05 12.13 29.22
C PHE A 261 24.74 13.20 30.08
N THR A 262 25.34 12.82 31.21
CA THR A 262 26.02 13.78 32.10
C THR A 262 27.24 14.46 31.47
N ARG A 263 27.79 13.91 30.38
CA ARG A 263 28.84 14.60 29.61
C ARG A 263 28.36 15.93 29.04
N GLY A 264 27.06 16.07 28.80
CA GLY A 264 26.44 17.34 28.39
C GLY A 264 26.59 18.46 29.43
N VAL A 265 26.93 18.15 30.69
CA VAL A 265 27.26 19.20 31.68
C VAL A 265 28.58 19.89 31.34
N THR A 266 29.58 19.14 30.86
CA THR A 266 30.97 19.60 30.72
C THR A 266 31.46 19.69 29.28
N HIS A 267 30.75 19.10 28.32
CA HIS A 267 31.14 19.05 26.92
C HIS A 267 30.14 19.81 26.04
N PRO A 268 30.60 20.44 24.95
CA PRO A 268 29.73 21.21 24.09
C PRO A 268 28.87 20.34 23.16
N THR A 269 27.71 20.89 22.81
CA THR A 269 26.85 20.32 21.76
C THR A 269 27.29 20.79 20.37
N ASP A 270 27.09 19.95 19.35
CA ASP A 270 27.36 20.27 17.95
C ASP A 270 26.29 19.67 17.04
N LEU A 271 25.25 20.46 16.77
CA LEU A 271 24.13 20.04 15.93
C LEU A 271 24.55 19.84 14.46
N PRO A 272 25.26 20.78 13.79
CA PRO A 272 25.70 20.58 12.41
C PRO A 272 26.53 19.31 12.22
N LYS A 273 27.49 19.04 13.12
CA LYS A 273 28.31 17.82 13.02
C LYS A 273 27.45 16.57 13.16
N THR A 274 26.50 16.57 14.08
CA THR A 274 25.60 15.43 14.30
C THR A 274 24.71 15.16 13.08
N LEU A 275 24.15 16.22 12.46
CA LEU A 275 23.36 16.10 11.23
C LEU A 275 24.15 15.46 10.07
N THR A 276 25.46 15.73 9.98
CA THR A 276 26.33 15.09 8.96
C THR A 276 26.57 13.59 9.18
N THR A 277 26.19 13.04 10.34
CA THR A 277 26.30 11.60 10.64
C THR A 277 25.05 10.80 10.27
N LEU A 278 23.90 11.47 10.08
CA LEU A 278 22.65 10.82 9.68
C LEU A 278 22.76 10.25 8.26
N ALA A 279 22.09 9.15 7.93
CA ALA A 279 22.00 8.70 6.53
C ALA A 279 21.28 9.76 5.66
N PRO A 280 21.60 9.89 4.35
CA PRO A 280 21.00 10.91 3.48
C PRO A 280 19.47 10.98 3.51
N ASP A 281 18.79 9.82 3.57
CA ASP A 281 17.31 9.75 3.60
C ASP A 281 16.71 10.32 4.90
N HIS A 282 17.46 10.28 6.00
CA HIS A 282 17.03 10.82 7.30
C HIS A 282 17.37 12.32 7.47
N ARG A 283 17.96 12.97 6.46
CA ARG A 283 18.28 14.42 6.46
C ARG A 283 17.21 15.29 5.82
N ARG A 284 16.05 14.72 5.45
CA ARG A 284 15.03 15.40 4.63
C ARG A 284 13.88 15.99 5.43
N LEU A 285 13.37 15.30 6.46
CA LEU A 285 12.18 15.73 7.21
C LEU A 285 12.37 15.60 8.72
N PHE A 286 12.17 16.70 9.43
CA PHE A 286 12.34 16.80 10.87
C PHE A 286 11.07 17.33 11.54
N ILE A 287 10.67 16.72 12.66
CA ILE A 287 9.59 17.21 13.52
C ILE A 287 10.21 17.72 14.81
N ASP A 288 10.08 19.02 15.03
CA ASP A 288 10.62 19.72 16.19
C ASP A 288 9.67 19.56 17.36
N MET A 289 10.10 18.80 18.37
CA MET A 289 9.34 18.47 19.57
C MET A 289 9.40 19.59 20.62
N GLY A 290 10.01 20.73 20.28
CA GLY A 290 10.07 21.92 21.12
C GLY A 290 8.80 22.75 21.13
N VAL A 291 8.76 23.67 22.09
CA VAL A 291 7.70 24.68 22.25
C VAL A 291 7.78 25.82 21.22
N ASN A 292 8.90 25.94 20.49
CA ASN A 292 9.09 26.97 19.48
C ASN A 292 9.92 26.47 18.28
N ARG A 293 10.22 27.36 17.31
CA ARG A 293 10.92 27.02 16.06
C ARG A 293 12.45 27.04 16.14
N GLY A 294 13.03 27.10 17.34
CA GLY A 294 14.48 27.33 17.52
C GLY A 294 15.36 26.27 16.85
N MET A 295 15.09 24.99 17.09
CA MET A 295 15.86 23.89 16.51
C MET A 295 15.58 23.72 15.03
N SER A 296 14.32 23.87 14.61
CA SER A 296 13.92 23.90 13.20
C SER A 296 14.75 24.91 12.38
N MET A 297 14.89 26.14 12.87
CA MET A 297 15.68 27.17 12.21
C MET A 297 17.17 26.81 12.12
N CYS A 298 17.71 26.14 13.14
CA CYS A 298 19.10 25.68 13.14
C CYS A 298 19.34 24.54 12.14
N ILE A 299 18.39 23.62 12.00
CA ILE A 299 18.43 22.53 11.02
C ILE A 299 18.39 23.10 9.59
N LEU A 300 17.47 24.03 9.30
CA LEU A 300 17.34 24.66 7.98
C LEU A 300 18.60 25.45 7.58
N LYS A 301 19.30 26.07 8.54
CA LYS A 301 20.60 26.71 8.30
C LYS A 301 21.72 25.70 8.04
N SER A 302 21.58 24.47 8.52
CA SER A 302 22.62 23.42 8.44
C SER A 302 22.46 22.52 7.22
N LEU A 303 21.23 22.32 6.74
CA LEU A 303 20.88 21.41 5.64
C LEU A 303 19.99 22.14 4.62
N ARG A 304 20.45 22.27 3.38
CA ARG A 304 19.74 23.01 2.31
C ARG A 304 18.39 22.40 1.94
N ASP A 305 18.31 21.07 1.90
CA ASP A 305 17.13 20.34 1.44
C ASP A 305 16.22 19.85 2.58
N ALA A 306 16.51 20.25 3.83
CA ALA A 306 15.72 19.86 4.98
C ALA A 306 14.36 20.58 5.00
N LYS A 307 13.33 19.84 5.39
CA LYS A 307 12.01 20.36 5.74
C LYS A 307 11.79 20.14 7.25
N THR A 308 11.21 21.11 7.91
CA THR A 308 10.94 21.07 9.36
C THR A 308 9.47 21.36 9.64
N TYR A 309 8.88 20.63 10.57
CA TYR A 309 7.55 20.92 11.13
C TYR A 309 7.64 21.10 12.64
N THR A 310 7.07 22.18 13.16
CA THR A 310 7.07 22.50 14.59
C THR A 310 5.63 22.48 15.09
N PRO A 311 5.14 21.38 15.67
CA PRO A 311 3.72 21.22 15.98
C PRO A 311 3.18 22.27 16.94
N LEU A 312 3.90 22.56 18.03
CA LEU A 312 3.46 23.51 19.07
C LEU A 312 3.60 24.99 18.65
N ALA A 313 4.34 25.28 17.57
CA ALA A 313 4.48 26.63 17.00
C ALA A 313 3.73 26.80 15.67
N ALA A 314 2.88 25.82 15.32
CA ALA A 314 1.98 25.86 14.18
C ALA A 314 0.55 26.10 14.67
N PRO A 315 -0.37 26.59 13.80
CA PRO A 315 -1.77 26.70 14.18
C PRO A 315 -2.32 25.35 14.69
N PRO A 316 -3.11 25.31 15.78
CA PRO A 316 -3.61 24.05 16.37
C PRO A 316 -4.30 23.13 15.37
N ASN A 317 -5.02 23.72 14.41
CA ASN A 317 -5.71 23.00 13.34
C ASN A 317 -4.76 22.15 12.48
N ALA A 318 -3.50 22.56 12.30
CA ALA A 318 -2.54 21.80 11.51
C ALA A 318 -2.13 20.49 12.22
N LEU A 319 -1.86 20.55 13.53
CA LEU A 319 -1.57 19.34 14.31
C LEU A 319 -2.81 18.47 14.43
N ARG A 320 -3.98 19.06 14.73
CA ARG A 320 -5.26 18.36 14.77
C ARG A 320 -5.52 17.59 13.47
N GLN A 321 -5.36 18.24 12.32
CA GLN A 321 -5.53 17.62 11.01
C GLN A 321 -4.55 16.47 10.81
N LEU A 322 -3.27 16.64 11.16
CA LEU A 322 -2.27 15.57 11.07
C LEU A 322 -2.67 14.34 11.90
N LEU A 323 -3.17 14.54 13.12
CA LEU A 323 -3.61 13.45 13.99
C LEU A 323 -4.84 12.72 13.43
N VAL A 324 -5.85 13.47 12.99
CA VAL A 324 -7.07 12.92 12.37
C VAL A 324 -6.74 12.16 11.08
N ASP A 325 -5.90 12.73 10.22
CA ASP A 325 -5.45 12.09 8.99
C ASP A 325 -4.71 10.78 9.29
N SER A 326 -3.80 10.78 10.27
CA SER A 326 -3.03 9.60 10.66
C SER A 326 -3.92 8.48 11.23
N GLN A 327 -4.87 8.82 12.11
CA GLN A 327 -5.86 7.86 12.62
C GLN A 327 -6.73 7.30 11.49
N THR A 328 -7.19 8.17 10.59
CA THR A 328 -8.00 7.78 9.43
C THR A 328 -7.22 6.84 8.50
N LEU A 329 -5.94 7.10 8.25
CA LEU A 329 -5.08 6.22 7.45
C LEU A 329 -4.93 4.82 8.06
N ASN A 330 -4.78 4.72 9.39
CA ASN A 330 -4.68 3.43 10.08
C ASN A 330 -5.95 2.60 9.95
N VAL A 331 -7.11 3.24 9.73
CA VAL A 331 -8.39 2.58 9.51
C VAL A 331 -8.61 2.25 8.03
N LEU A 332 -8.25 3.15 7.10
CA LEU A 332 -8.51 2.96 5.66
C LEU A 332 -7.54 1.98 4.99
N ARG A 333 -6.26 1.96 5.37
CA ARG A 333 -5.25 1.08 4.72
C ARG A 333 -5.58 -0.42 4.83
N PRO A 334 -6.01 -0.95 6.01
CA PRO A 334 -6.43 -2.34 6.10
C PRO A 334 -7.54 -2.73 5.12
N LEU A 335 -8.49 -1.83 4.82
CA LEU A 335 -9.59 -2.12 3.89
C LEU A 335 -9.09 -2.48 2.49
N VAL A 336 -8.09 -1.76 1.98
CA VAL A 336 -7.52 -2.03 0.64
C VAL A 336 -6.48 -3.15 0.67
N ASN A 337 -5.87 -3.45 1.80
CA ASN A 337 -4.98 -4.61 1.92
C ASN A 337 -5.76 -5.95 1.93
N GLY A 338 -7.04 -5.92 2.30
CA GLY A 338 -7.91 -7.09 2.29
C GLY A 338 -7.44 -8.16 3.29
N PRO A 339 -7.47 -9.45 2.92
CA PRO A 339 -7.06 -10.53 3.83
C PRO A 339 -5.55 -10.62 4.07
N VAL A 340 -4.74 -9.74 3.46
CA VAL A 340 -3.28 -9.80 3.58
C VAL A 340 -2.83 -9.03 4.81
N SER A 341 -2.10 -9.70 5.71
CA SER A 341 -1.57 -9.08 6.92
C SER A 341 -0.64 -7.89 6.61
N ALA A 342 -0.56 -6.91 7.51
CA ALA A 342 0.35 -5.78 7.37
C ALA A 342 1.81 -6.22 7.28
N GLN A 343 2.19 -7.30 7.98
CA GLN A 343 3.54 -7.87 7.93
C GLN A 343 3.84 -8.47 6.55
N THR A 344 2.91 -9.23 5.99
CA THR A 344 3.02 -9.83 4.65
C THR A 344 3.11 -8.74 3.58
N GLN A 345 2.28 -7.69 3.68
CA GLN A 345 2.34 -6.52 2.80
C GLN A 345 3.70 -5.81 2.88
N ALA A 346 4.21 -5.57 4.09
CA ALA A 346 5.49 -4.90 4.30
C ALA A 346 6.66 -5.74 3.75
N HIS A 347 6.64 -7.05 3.98
CA HIS A 347 7.65 -7.96 3.44
C HIS A 347 7.65 -7.94 1.90
N MET A 348 6.47 -8.07 1.28
CA MET A 348 6.39 -8.07 -0.18
C MET A 348 6.78 -6.72 -0.78
N ALA A 349 6.40 -5.61 -0.14
CA ALA A 349 6.86 -4.27 -0.52
C ALA A 349 8.39 -4.15 -0.46
N TYR A 350 9.02 -4.75 0.56
CA TYR A 350 10.48 -4.81 0.68
C TYR A 350 11.10 -5.66 -0.44
N THR A 351 10.56 -6.85 -0.73
CA THR A 351 11.02 -7.68 -1.85
C THR A 351 10.98 -6.90 -3.18
N PHE A 352 9.85 -6.28 -3.51
CA PHE A 352 9.69 -5.47 -4.74
C PHE A 352 10.42 -4.11 -4.70
N SER A 353 11.08 -3.77 -3.59
CA SER A 353 12.01 -2.63 -3.53
C SER A 353 13.35 -2.94 -4.19
N ASP A 354 13.72 -4.21 -4.32
CA ASP A 354 14.95 -4.66 -4.99
C ASP A 354 15.02 -4.12 -6.44
N PRO A 355 16.04 -3.33 -6.79
CA PRO A 355 16.23 -2.80 -8.14
C PRO A 355 16.29 -3.87 -9.24
N GLN A 356 16.71 -5.09 -8.91
CA GLN A 356 16.73 -6.21 -9.85
C GLN A 356 15.32 -6.61 -10.29
N LEU A 357 14.31 -6.39 -9.46
CA LEU A 357 12.91 -6.61 -9.81
C LEU A 357 12.28 -5.44 -10.54
N HIS A 358 13.02 -4.40 -10.95
CA HIS A 358 12.44 -3.26 -11.68
C HIS A 358 12.53 -3.48 -13.19
N PRO A 359 11.50 -3.13 -13.98
CA PRO A 359 11.58 -3.24 -15.42
C PRO A 359 12.57 -2.23 -15.99
N GLN A 360 13.27 -2.63 -17.05
CA GLN A 360 14.19 -1.77 -17.78
C GLN A 360 13.47 -1.10 -18.95
N THR A 361 13.89 0.14 -19.26
CA THR A 361 13.40 0.89 -20.41
C THR A 361 14.33 0.69 -21.61
N ASN A 362 13.84 0.98 -22.82
CA ASN A 362 14.62 0.97 -24.07
C ASN A 362 15.23 -0.39 -24.47
N GLN A 363 14.59 -1.50 -24.09
CA GLN A 363 14.99 -2.84 -24.53
C GLN A 363 14.30 -3.23 -25.85
N SER A 364 14.92 -4.13 -26.62
CA SER A 364 14.22 -4.83 -27.71
C SER A 364 13.07 -5.68 -27.13
N ALA A 365 12.03 -5.99 -27.90
CA ALA A 365 10.93 -6.82 -27.42
C ALA A 365 11.41 -8.20 -26.93
N HIS A 366 12.32 -8.84 -27.67
CA HIS A 366 12.91 -10.13 -27.32
C HIS A 366 13.67 -10.07 -25.99
N ASP A 367 14.53 -9.05 -25.80
CA ASP A 367 15.29 -8.89 -24.54
C ASP A 367 14.38 -8.56 -23.37
N GLY A 368 13.32 -7.77 -23.61
CA GLY A 368 12.28 -7.49 -22.62
C GLY A 368 11.60 -8.76 -22.12
N HIS A 369 11.21 -9.67 -23.01
CA HIS A 369 10.61 -10.96 -22.62
C HIS A 369 11.57 -11.82 -21.79
N ARG A 370 12.84 -11.94 -22.22
CA ARG A 370 13.86 -12.68 -21.46
C ARG A 370 14.10 -12.08 -20.08
N HIS A 371 14.13 -10.74 -20.01
CA HIS A 371 14.32 -10.02 -18.77
C HIS A 371 13.13 -10.21 -17.80
N THR A 372 11.89 -10.28 -18.31
CA THR A 372 10.72 -10.65 -17.50
C THR A 372 10.88 -12.02 -16.86
N TYR A 373 11.36 -13.03 -17.60
CA TYR A 373 11.59 -14.36 -17.04
C TYR A 373 12.73 -14.40 -16.03
N TRP A 374 13.81 -13.68 -16.28
CA TRP A 374 14.89 -13.53 -15.31
C TRP A 374 14.38 -12.90 -14.01
N ARG A 375 13.56 -11.84 -14.09
CA ARG A 375 12.90 -11.21 -12.93
C ARG A 375 11.96 -12.16 -12.21
N LEU A 376 11.19 -12.98 -12.95
CA LEU A 376 10.34 -14.00 -12.35
C LEU A 376 11.17 -15.01 -11.54
N GLN A 377 12.24 -15.57 -12.11
CA GLN A 377 13.12 -16.50 -11.39
C GLN A 377 13.80 -15.84 -10.19
N HIS A 378 14.20 -14.58 -10.32
CA HIS A 378 14.78 -13.80 -9.22
C HIS A 378 13.76 -13.58 -8.10
N LEU A 379 12.50 -13.25 -8.43
CA LEU A 379 11.42 -13.12 -7.47
C LEU A 379 11.18 -14.44 -6.74
N LEU A 380 11.04 -15.56 -7.46
CA LEU A 380 10.74 -16.88 -6.88
C LEU A 380 11.74 -17.28 -5.79
N LYS A 381 13.03 -16.98 -5.98
CA LYS A 381 14.10 -17.25 -4.99
C LYS A 381 14.01 -16.42 -3.71
N GLN A 382 13.29 -15.30 -3.75
CA GLN A 382 13.09 -14.41 -2.60
C GLN A 382 11.74 -14.63 -1.91
N LEU A 383 10.84 -15.41 -2.51
CA LEU A 383 9.55 -15.68 -1.89
C LEU A 383 9.75 -16.55 -0.64
N PRO A 384 9.00 -16.29 0.44
CA PRO A 384 9.13 -17.06 1.67
C PRO A 384 8.54 -18.47 1.50
N ASP A 385 9.07 -19.45 2.24
CA ASP A 385 8.61 -20.84 2.22
C ASP A 385 7.10 -21.02 2.43
N GLY A 386 6.45 -20.06 3.12
CA GLY A 386 5.01 -20.04 3.36
C GLY A 386 4.15 -19.97 2.09
N ILE A 387 4.69 -19.47 0.96
CA ILE A 387 3.94 -19.44 -0.30
C ILE A 387 3.87 -20.83 -0.97
N HIS A 388 4.86 -21.69 -0.73
CA HIS A 388 4.98 -22.97 -1.40
C HIS A 388 3.86 -23.92 -0.98
N GLY A 389 3.28 -24.61 -1.97
CA GLY A 389 2.09 -25.43 -1.78
C GLY A 389 0.89 -24.66 -1.20
N PHE A 390 0.86 -23.33 -1.35
CA PHE A 390 -0.19 -22.45 -0.82
C PHE A 390 -0.45 -22.62 0.68
N LYS A 391 0.59 -22.91 1.48
CA LYS A 391 0.47 -23.06 2.95
C LYS A 391 -0.03 -21.80 3.65
N GLN A 392 0.36 -20.63 3.13
CA GLN A 392 -0.11 -19.31 3.54
C GLN A 392 -0.61 -18.57 2.29
N PRO A 393 -1.83 -18.85 1.82
CA PRO A 393 -2.34 -18.41 0.52
C PRO A 393 -2.44 -16.88 0.39
N GLU A 394 -2.48 -16.12 1.48
CA GLU A 394 -2.45 -14.65 1.48
C GLU A 394 -1.17 -14.07 0.86
N TRP A 395 -0.04 -14.80 0.88
CA TRP A 395 1.17 -14.38 0.17
C TRP A 395 0.96 -14.28 -1.33
N LEU A 396 0.10 -15.12 -1.90
CA LEU A 396 -0.19 -15.10 -3.33
C LEU A 396 -0.96 -13.83 -3.72
N MET A 397 -1.84 -13.35 -2.84
CA MET A 397 -2.54 -12.07 -3.01
C MET A 397 -1.58 -10.88 -2.88
N ALA A 398 -0.62 -10.96 -1.95
CA ALA A 398 0.45 -9.97 -1.84
C ALA A 398 1.32 -9.90 -3.11
N VAL A 399 1.76 -11.06 -3.63
CA VAL A 399 2.50 -11.15 -4.90
C VAL A 399 1.66 -10.58 -6.05
N ALA A 400 0.37 -10.92 -6.14
CA ALA A 400 -0.52 -10.41 -7.16
C ALA A 400 -0.62 -8.88 -7.13
N THR A 401 -0.82 -8.27 -5.95
CA THR A 401 -0.87 -6.82 -5.80
C THR A 401 0.45 -6.17 -6.22
N HIS A 402 1.58 -6.60 -5.66
CA HIS A 402 2.87 -5.92 -5.89
C HIS A 402 3.44 -6.15 -7.29
N ALA A 403 3.23 -7.33 -7.88
CA ALA A 403 3.63 -7.58 -9.26
C ALA A 403 2.80 -6.73 -10.23
N ALA A 404 1.47 -6.66 -10.05
CA ALA A 404 0.58 -5.93 -10.96
C ALA A 404 0.90 -4.43 -11.01
N ILE A 405 1.12 -3.80 -9.84
CA ILE A 405 1.46 -2.37 -9.76
C ILE A 405 2.88 -2.09 -10.28
N ASN A 406 3.82 -3.03 -10.13
CA ASN A 406 5.20 -2.82 -10.53
C ASN A 406 5.40 -2.95 -12.04
N ASP A 407 4.90 -4.05 -12.61
CA ASP A 407 5.03 -4.40 -14.02
C ASP A 407 4.02 -5.50 -14.43
N PRO A 408 3.03 -5.19 -15.29
CA PRO A 408 2.05 -6.15 -15.78
C PRO A 408 2.61 -7.43 -16.41
N SER A 409 3.80 -7.36 -17.03
CA SER A 409 4.42 -8.52 -17.67
C SER A 409 4.89 -9.55 -16.64
N LEU A 410 5.56 -9.08 -15.58
CA LEU A 410 5.95 -9.90 -14.44
C LEU A 410 4.72 -10.46 -13.71
N PHE A 411 3.66 -9.66 -13.54
CA PHE A 411 2.39 -10.13 -12.98
C PHE A 411 1.81 -11.32 -13.75
N MET A 412 1.74 -11.23 -15.07
CA MET A 412 1.24 -12.33 -15.91
C MET A 412 2.12 -13.58 -15.77
N GLY A 413 3.45 -13.42 -15.70
CA GLY A 413 4.37 -14.50 -15.38
C GLY A 413 4.06 -15.16 -14.04
N CYS A 414 3.81 -14.38 -12.99
CA CYS A 414 3.40 -14.90 -11.68
C CYS A 414 2.07 -15.65 -11.74
N VAL A 415 1.07 -15.15 -12.47
CA VAL A 415 -0.23 -15.82 -12.62
C VAL A 415 -0.07 -17.17 -13.33
N ILE A 416 0.76 -17.25 -14.37
CA ILE A 416 1.02 -18.51 -15.09
C ILE A 416 1.81 -19.49 -14.21
N GLN A 417 2.88 -19.01 -13.56
CA GLN A 417 3.73 -19.85 -12.72
C GLN A 417 2.95 -20.39 -11.52
N GLN A 418 2.37 -19.50 -10.73
CA GLN A 418 1.77 -19.81 -9.43
C GLN A 418 0.32 -20.25 -9.57
N GLY A 419 -0.52 -19.41 -10.18
CA GLY A 419 -1.97 -19.64 -10.25
C GLY A 419 -2.33 -20.84 -11.14
N LEU A 420 -1.68 -20.94 -12.30
CA LEU A 420 -1.92 -21.98 -13.28
C LEU A 420 -1.09 -23.25 -13.04
N CYS A 421 0.22 -23.20 -13.23
CA CYS A 421 1.04 -24.41 -13.27
C CYS A 421 1.22 -25.05 -11.87
N ILE A 422 1.71 -24.30 -10.89
CA ILE A 422 1.86 -24.77 -9.50
C ILE A 422 0.49 -25.13 -8.91
N GLY A 423 -0.52 -24.28 -9.12
CA GLY A 423 -1.89 -24.52 -8.64
C GLY A 423 -2.50 -25.82 -9.18
N THR A 424 -2.29 -26.14 -10.47
CA THR A 424 -2.69 -27.43 -11.04
C THR A 424 -1.94 -28.59 -10.38
N LEU A 425 -0.61 -28.54 -10.32
CA LEU A 425 0.19 -29.63 -9.77
C LEU A 425 -0.13 -29.91 -8.29
N LEU A 426 -0.40 -28.86 -7.52
CA LEU A 426 -0.81 -28.97 -6.12
C LEU A 426 -2.14 -29.72 -5.96
N ALA A 427 -3.11 -29.46 -6.86
CA ALA A 427 -4.42 -30.12 -6.84
C ALA A 427 -4.32 -31.63 -7.10
N PHE A 428 -3.34 -32.05 -7.89
CA PHE A 428 -3.14 -33.45 -8.28
C PHE A 428 -2.07 -34.17 -7.45
N GLU A 429 -1.44 -33.51 -6.47
CA GLU A 429 -0.32 -34.07 -5.71
C GLU A 429 -0.71 -35.32 -4.90
N GLN A 430 -1.96 -35.40 -4.42
CA GLN A 430 -2.43 -36.53 -3.61
C GLN A 430 -2.50 -37.84 -4.41
N ASP A 431 -2.84 -37.75 -5.70
CA ASP A 431 -3.06 -38.90 -6.58
C ASP A 431 -1.92 -39.12 -7.58
N HIS A 432 -0.84 -38.33 -7.49
CA HIS A 432 0.21 -38.33 -8.51
C HIS A 432 1.65 -38.27 -7.93
N PRO A 433 2.43 -39.36 -8.01
CA PRO A 433 3.71 -39.51 -7.29
C PRO A 433 4.79 -38.51 -7.72
N HIS A 434 4.71 -37.97 -8.94
CA HIS A 434 5.71 -37.02 -9.48
C HIS A 434 5.28 -35.55 -9.42
N ALA A 435 4.02 -35.24 -9.09
CA ALA A 435 3.51 -33.87 -9.15
C ALA A 435 4.23 -32.95 -8.16
N ALA A 436 4.54 -33.45 -6.95
CA ALA A 436 5.32 -32.74 -5.94
C ALA A 436 6.72 -32.31 -6.44
N ARG A 437 7.38 -33.17 -7.24
CA ARG A 437 8.72 -32.88 -7.79
C ARG A 437 8.65 -31.73 -8.79
N TRP A 438 7.75 -31.83 -9.77
CA TRP A 438 7.56 -30.77 -10.77
C TRP A 438 7.11 -29.46 -10.16
N ARG A 439 6.23 -29.53 -9.15
CA ARG A 439 5.81 -28.36 -8.39
C ARG A 439 7.01 -27.66 -7.75
N ARG A 440 7.89 -28.41 -7.08
CA ARG A 440 9.11 -27.84 -6.48
C ARG A 440 10.02 -27.19 -7.51
N GLU A 441 10.20 -27.81 -8.68
CA GLU A 441 11.01 -27.26 -9.77
C GLU A 441 10.46 -25.90 -10.29
N LEU A 442 9.13 -25.75 -10.33
CA LEU A 442 8.48 -24.48 -10.63
C LEU A 442 8.56 -23.49 -9.47
N GLU A 443 8.42 -23.94 -8.23
CA GLU A 443 8.50 -23.11 -7.03
C GLU A 443 9.90 -22.50 -6.83
N THR A 444 10.96 -23.24 -7.15
CA THR A 444 12.36 -22.78 -7.06
C THR A 444 12.78 -21.94 -8.27
N GLY A 445 11.97 -21.93 -9.33
CA GLY A 445 12.28 -21.24 -10.59
C GLY A 445 13.34 -21.93 -11.44
N GLU A 446 13.65 -23.21 -11.18
CA GLU A 446 14.50 -24.05 -12.03
C GLU A 446 13.90 -24.20 -13.44
N SER A 447 12.57 -24.32 -13.49
CA SER A 447 11.78 -24.31 -14.71
C SER A 447 10.71 -23.22 -14.70
N LEU A 448 10.39 -22.73 -15.89
CA LEU A 448 9.33 -21.75 -16.15
C LEU A 448 8.08 -22.48 -16.63
N GLY A 449 6.94 -22.19 -16.01
CA GLY A 449 5.67 -22.82 -16.32
C GLY A 449 5.10 -22.33 -17.65
N VAL A 450 4.53 -23.26 -18.41
CA VAL A 450 3.72 -22.99 -19.59
C VAL A 450 2.38 -23.70 -19.43
N TYR A 451 1.28 -22.94 -19.48
CA TYR A 451 -0.06 -23.51 -19.38
C TYR A 451 -0.73 -23.55 -20.76
N ALA A 452 -0.69 -24.71 -21.41
CA ALA A 452 -1.12 -24.89 -22.80
C ALA A 452 -2.52 -25.51 -22.88
N LEU A 453 -3.53 -24.67 -22.68
CA LEU A 453 -4.94 -25.04 -22.79
C LEU A 453 -5.53 -24.65 -24.16
N THR A 454 -5.41 -23.37 -24.51
CA THR A 454 -6.03 -22.75 -25.69
C THR A 454 -5.41 -23.22 -27.00
N GLU A 455 -6.26 -23.51 -27.99
CA GLU A 455 -5.89 -23.76 -29.39
C GLU A 455 -6.36 -22.60 -30.29
N ILE A 456 -5.56 -22.26 -31.32
CA ILE A 456 -5.79 -21.05 -32.14
C ILE A 456 -7.00 -21.14 -33.07
N GLY A 457 -7.43 -22.35 -33.47
CA GLY A 457 -8.41 -22.51 -34.53
C GLY A 457 -9.87 -22.57 -34.09
N ARG A 458 -10.13 -22.70 -32.77
CA ARG A 458 -11.50 -22.78 -32.23
C ARG A 458 -11.63 -21.98 -30.96
N SER A 459 -12.67 -21.13 -30.91
CA SER A 459 -13.09 -20.49 -29.67
C SER A 459 -13.56 -21.55 -28.67
N ASN A 460 -13.30 -21.32 -27.38
CA ASN A 460 -13.59 -22.27 -26.29
C ASN A 460 -13.02 -23.68 -26.52
N SER A 461 -11.86 -23.80 -27.19
CA SER A 461 -11.19 -25.08 -27.50
C SER A 461 -10.94 -25.97 -26.29
N HIS A 462 -10.87 -25.42 -25.08
CA HIS A 462 -10.77 -26.19 -23.83
C HIS A 462 -11.93 -27.18 -23.60
N MET A 463 -13.10 -26.95 -24.20
CA MET A 463 -14.24 -27.87 -24.11
C MET A 463 -14.02 -29.17 -24.91
N ALA A 464 -13.30 -29.07 -26.03
CA ALA A 464 -13.08 -30.18 -26.96
C ALA A 464 -11.79 -29.91 -27.78
N PRO A 465 -10.61 -30.03 -27.15
CA PRO A 465 -9.34 -29.79 -27.81
C PRO A 465 -9.13 -30.78 -28.96
N CYS A 466 -8.44 -30.33 -30.00
CA CYS A 466 -8.03 -31.16 -31.12
C CYS A 466 -6.62 -31.73 -30.95
N LEU A 467 -5.84 -31.24 -29.98
CA LEU A 467 -4.60 -31.90 -29.59
C LEU A 467 -4.93 -33.29 -29.00
N GLU A 468 -4.33 -34.34 -29.56
CA GLU A 468 -4.58 -35.72 -29.16
C GLU A 468 -3.48 -36.21 -28.22
N ALA A 469 -3.87 -37.00 -27.22
CA ALA A 469 -2.97 -37.83 -26.42
C ALA A 469 -3.46 -39.29 -26.53
N VAL A 470 -2.81 -40.08 -27.37
CA VAL A 470 -3.19 -41.48 -27.62
C VAL A 470 -2.42 -42.40 -26.69
N PHE A 471 -3.13 -43.23 -25.92
CA PHE A 471 -2.51 -44.24 -25.08
C PHE A 471 -2.06 -45.44 -25.92
N ASP A 472 -0.75 -45.71 -25.91
CA ASP A 472 -0.12 -46.87 -26.53
C ASP A 472 -0.16 -48.05 -25.55
N THR A 473 -0.91 -49.09 -25.91
CA THR A 473 -1.16 -50.26 -25.07
C THR A 473 0.07 -51.14 -24.88
N ASP A 474 1.00 -51.13 -25.83
CA ASP A 474 2.15 -52.03 -25.84
C ASP A 474 3.25 -51.50 -24.93
N THR A 475 3.48 -50.19 -24.97
CA THR A 475 4.52 -49.52 -24.17
C THR A 475 3.99 -48.83 -22.93
N ARG A 476 2.65 -48.80 -22.75
CA ARG A 476 1.94 -48.06 -21.69
C ARG A 476 2.41 -46.60 -21.58
N THR A 477 2.53 -45.93 -22.72
CA THR A 477 2.93 -44.51 -22.82
C THR A 477 1.85 -43.72 -23.56
N PHE A 478 1.95 -42.39 -23.56
CA PHE A 478 1.09 -41.54 -24.41
C PHE A 478 1.86 -40.99 -25.59
N VAL A 479 1.17 -40.79 -26.72
CA VAL A 479 1.70 -40.11 -27.91
C VAL A 479 0.88 -38.85 -28.14
N LEU A 480 1.53 -37.69 -28.00
CA LEU A 480 0.94 -36.38 -28.24
C LEU A 480 1.13 -35.96 -29.70
N ASN A 481 0.04 -35.54 -30.34
CA ASN A 481 0.06 -35.15 -31.74
C ASN A 481 -0.88 -33.99 -32.04
N THR A 482 -0.36 -32.96 -32.72
CA THR A 482 -1.15 -31.83 -33.23
C THR A 482 -1.61 -32.14 -34.66
N PRO A 483 -2.88 -32.49 -34.90
CA PRO A 483 -3.32 -33.03 -36.19
C PRO A 483 -3.34 -32.01 -37.33
N ASN A 484 -3.47 -30.73 -37.03
CA ASN A 484 -3.49 -29.64 -38.00
C ASN A 484 -3.22 -28.28 -37.34
N ASN A 485 -3.07 -27.23 -38.14
CA ASN A 485 -2.75 -25.89 -37.63
C ASN A 485 -3.86 -25.30 -36.72
N ALA A 486 -5.12 -25.73 -36.84
CA ALA A 486 -6.19 -25.26 -35.95
C ALA A 486 -6.00 -25.75 -34.50
N ALA A 487 -5.30 -26.87 -34.33
CA ALA A 487 -4.98 -27.48 -33.03
C ALA A 487 -3.69 -26.96 -32.38
N LEU A 488 -3.00 -25.98 -33.01
CA LEU A 488 -1.80 -25.39 -32.41
C LEU A 488 -2.16 -24.72 -31.09
N LYS A 489 -1.41 -25.08 -30.03
CA LYS A 489 -1.58 -24.45 -28.71
C LYS A 489 -1.05 -23.02 -28.74
N PHE A 490 -1.70 -22.11 -28.04
CA PHE A 490 -1.28 -20.71 -27.89
C PHE A 490 -0.92 -20.42 -26.45
N ALA A 491 0.37 -20.20 -26.17
CA ALA A 491 0.90 -20.07 -24.81
C ALA A 491 2.22 -19.26 -24.78
N ASN A 492 2.79 -19.03 -23.61
CA ASN A 492 4.04 -18.30 -23.39
C ASN A 492 5.28 -19.13 -23.84
N VAL A 493 5.46 -19.31 -25.15
CA VAL A 493 6.47 -20.21 -25.75
C VAL A 493 7.47 -19.50 -26.68
N GLY A 494 7.31 -18.20 -26.90
CA GLY A 494 8.09 -17.43 -27.87
C GLY A 494 9.59 -17.33 -27.54
N ILE A 495 9.95 -17.32 -26.27
CA ILE A 495 11.33 -17.56 -25.82
C ILE A 495 11.49 -19.07 -25.62
N ASN A 496 12.11 -19.73 -26.59
CA ASN A 496 12.12 -21.19 -26.72
C ASN A 496 13.46 -21.85 -26.34
N ASN A 497 14.38 -21.09 -25.75
CA ASN A 497 15.69 -21.55 -25.27
C ASN A 497 15.87 -21.32 -23.76
N LEU A 498 14.80 -21.59 -23.01
CA LEU A 498 14.77 -21.60 -21.55
C LEU A 498 14.15 -22.92 -21.09
N ASN A 499 14.51 -23.35 -19.88
CA ASN A 499 13.87 -24.51 -19.24
C ASN A 499 12.39 -24.20 -19.02
N LYS A 500 11.53 -24.78 -19.87
CA LYS A 500 10.08 -24.60 -19.82
C LYS A 500 9.40 -25.93 -19.58
N MET A 501 8.54 -25.97 -18.57
CA MET A 501 7.73 -27.12 -18.21
C MET A 501 6.28 -26.83 -18.56
N GLY A 502 5.70 -27.67 -19.42
CA GLY A 502 4.33 -27.54 -19.90
C GLY A 502 3.35 -28.30 -19.03
N VAL A 503 2.24 -27.66 -18.67
CA VAL A 503 0.97 -28.29 -18.33
C VAL A 503 0.08 -28.20 -19.58
N VAL A 504 -0.03 -29.31 -20.32
CA VAL A 504 -0.60 -29.36 -21.66
C VAL A 504 -1.92 -30.12 -21.64
N PHE A 505 -2.99 -29.49 -22.12
CA PHE A 505 -4.31 -30.12 -22.15
C PHE A 505 -4.58 -30.75 -23.53
N ALA A 506 -4.96 -32.03 -23.52
CA ALA A 506 -5.23 -32.80 -24.73
C ALA A 506 -6.46 -33.70 -24.54
N GLU A 507 -7.06 -34.11 -25.64
CA GLU A 507 -8.07 -35.16 -25.68
C GLU A 507 -7.38 -36.53 -25.52
N LEU A 508 -7.65 -37.23 -24.42
CA LEU A 508 -7.15 -38.58 -24.19
C LEU A 508 -7.94 -39.59 -25.05
N THR A 509 -7.22 -40.48 -25.74
CA THR A 509 -7.81 -41.63 -26.44
C THR A 509 -7.20 -42.93 -25.94
N VAL A 510 -8.05 -43.90 -25.57
CA VAL A 510 -7.64 -45.23 -25.10
C VAL A 510 -8.44 -46.28 -25.87
N GLN A 511 -7.78 -47.21 -26.58
CA GLN A 511 -8.46 -48.25 -27.40
C GLN A 511 -9.53 -47.67 -28.34
N ASP A 512 -9.17 -46.60 -29.07
CA ASP A 512 -10.05 -45.84 -29.97
C ASP A 512 -11.25 -45.14 -29.29
N GLN A 513 -11.38 -45.21 -27.97
CA GLN A 513 -12.37 -44.48 -27.20
C GLN A 513 -11.82 -43.11 -26.81
N ARG A 514 -12.58 -42.06 -27.14
CA ARG A 514 -12.35 -40.70 -26.64
C ARG A 514 -12.73 -40.62 -25.15
N CYS A 515 -11.72 -40.37 -24.33
CA CYS A 515 -11.81 -40.29 -22.88
C CYS A 515 -11.83 -38.82 -22.40
N GLY A 516 -12.09 -37.83 -23.25
CA GLY A 516 -12.20 -36.44 -22.82
C GLY A 516 -10.86 -35.77 -22.48
N VAL A 517 -10.94 -34.61 -21.84
CA VAL A 517 -9.81 -33.67 -21.70
C VAL A 517 -9.03 -33.94 -20.42
N PHE A 518 -7.71 -34.07 -20.56
CA PHE A 518 -6.76 -34.25 -19.46
C PHE A 518 -5.53 -33.35 -19.59
N ALA A 519 -4.86 -33.10 -18.47
CA ALA A 519 -3.59 -32.40 -18.42
C ALA A 519 -2.40 -33.39 -18.43
N PHE A 520 -1.35 -33.02 -19.15
CA PHE A 520 -0.09 -33.75 -19.24
C PHE A 520 1.08 -32.83 -18.89
N VAL A 521 2.03 -33.32 -18.11
CA VAL A 521 3.20 -32.57 -17.66
C VAL A 521 4.45 -33.08 -18.34
N LEU A 522 5.17 -32.19 -19.03
CA LEU A 522 6.38 -32.54 -19.76
C LEU A 522 7.29 -31.32 -19.98
N PRO A 523 8.62 -31.52 -20.11
CA PRO A 523 9.50 -30.46 -20.57
C PRO A 523 9.17 -30.10 -22.03
N LEU A 524 9.14 -28.79 -22.33
CA LEU A 524 8.88 -28.26 -23.67
C LEU A 524 10.16 -27.77 -24.34
N SER A 525 11.06 -27.14 -23.58
CA SER A 525 12.35 -26.63 -24.05
C SER A 525 13.38 -26.56 -22.92
N ASP A 526 14.64 -26.47 -23.31
CA ASP A 526 15.79 -26.21 -22.42
C ASP A 526 16.66 -25.06 -22.99
N ALA A 527 17.89 -24.92 -22.49
CA ALA A 527 18.83 -23.90 -22.97
C ALA A 527 19.25 -24.04 -24.45
N GLN A 528 19.10 -25.23 -25.05
CA GLN A 528 19.44 -25.52 -26.44
C GLN A 528 18.26 -25.32 -27.40
N GLY A 529 17.02 -25.34 -26.89
CA GLY A 529 15.83 -25.13 -27.70
C GLY A 529 14.66 -26.04 -27.32
N PRO A 530 13.65 -26.16 -28.19
CA PRO A 530 12.55 -27.11 -28.02
C PRO A 530 13.01 -28.57 -27.91
N CYS A 531 12.33 -29.36 -27.09
CA CYS A 531 12.59 -30.80 -26.98
C CYS A 531 12.22 -31.56 -28.28
N PRO A 532 12.76 -32.78 -28.52
CA PRO A 532 12.48 -33.54 -29.73
C PRO A 532 10.99 -33.73 -30.04
N GLY A 533 10.59 -33.46 -31.28
CA GLY A 533 9.19 -33.56 -31.73
C GLY A 533 8.29 -32.38 -31.30
N ILE A 534 8.83 -31.41 -30.55
CA ILE A 534 8.12 -30.19 -30.16
C ILE A 534 8.61 -29.02 -31.03
N GLU A 535 7.68 -28.24 -31.57
CA GLU A 535 7.99 -26.99 -32.29
C GLU A 535 7.35 -25.79 -31.57
N MET A 536 8.13 -24.73 -31.40
CA MET A 536 7.72 -23.48 -30.74
C MET A 536 8.02 -22.30 -31.66
N SER A 537 7.02 -21.45 -31.92
CA SER A 537 7.21 -20.26 -32.77
C SER A 537 7.97 -19.14 -32.06
N SER A 538 8.37 -18.12 -32.82
CA SER A 538 8.70 -16.80 -32.25
C SER A 538 7.49 -16.18 -31.53
N PRO A 539 7.71 -15.16 -30.68
CA PRO A 539 6.62 -14.40 -30.08
C PRO A 539 5.68 -13.79 -31.13
N ALA A 540 4.38 -13.84 -30.87
CA ALA A 540 3.34 -13.14 -31.60
C ALA A 540 3.36 -11.64 -31.23
N GLU A 541 3.05 -10.76 -32.19
CA GLU A 541 3.07 -9.31 -31.98
C GLU A 541 1.88 -8.83 -31.12
N ILE A 542 2.01 -8.91 -29.80
CA ILE A 542 1.03 -8.37 -28.84
C ILE A 542 1.65 -7.16 -28.12
N ARG A 543 1.32 -5.95 -28.58
CA ARG A 543 1.92 -4.71 -28.06
C ARG A 543 1.34 -4.24 -26.72
N ALA A 544 0.15 -4.71 -26.33
CA ALA A 544 -0.56 -4.21 -25.16
C ALA A 544 0.16 -4.52 -23.84
N VAL A 545 0.63 -5.76 -23.64
CA VAL A 545 1.56 -6.15 -22.56
C VAL A 545 2.55 -7.17 -23.09
N PRO A 546 3.87 -6.97 -22.91
CA PRO A 546 4.88 -7.83 -23.52
C PRO A 546 5.12 -9.11 -22.71
N LEU A 547 4.41 -10.19 -23.06
CA LEU A 547 4.81 -11.57 -22.77
C LEU A 547 4.96 -12.34 -24.08
N ASP A 548 5.82 -13.36 -24.08
CA ASP A 548 6.25 -14.11 -25.27
C ASP A 548 5.22 -15.14 -25.74
N TYR A 549 3.95 -14.74 -25.88
CA TYR A 549 2.94 -15.64 -26.43
C TYR A 549 3.30 -16.08 -27.85
N GLY A 550 3.19 -17.36 -28.15
CA GLY A 550 3.46 -17.97 -29.45
C GLY A 550 2.65 -19.24 -29.64
N VAL A 551 2.92 -19.98 -30.71
CA VAL A 551 2.26 -21.25 -31.01
C VAL A 551 3.18 -22.45 -30.74
N LEU A 552 2.56 -23.54 -30.29
CA LEU A 552 3.21 -24.79 -29.90
C LEU A 552 2.58 -25.96 -30.66
N ARG A 553 3.43 -26.84 -31.22
CA ARG A 553 3.06 -28.04 -31.97
C ARG A 553 3.77 -29.27 -31.39
N PHE A 554 3.06 -30.39 -31.41
CA PHE A 554 3.59 -31.72 -31.08
C PHE A 554 3.51 -32.61 -32.31
N ASN A 555 4.63 -33.24 -32.68
CA ASN A 555 4.72 -34.21 -33.76
C ASN A 555 5.10 -35.58 -33.19
N GLN A 556 4.09 -36.42 -32.92
CA GLN A 556 4.26 -37.79 -32.42
C GLN A 556 5.17 -37.87 -31.17
N VAL A 557 4.94 -36.98 -30.20
CA VAL A 557 5.77 -36.87 -28.99
C VAL A 557 5.37 -37.93 -27.99
N ARG A 558 6.25 -38.91 -27.75
CA ARG A 558 6.00 -39.98 -26.79
C ARG A 558 6.39 -39.55 -25.37
N ILE A 559 5.48 -39.71 -24.42
CA ILE A 559 5.66 -39.36 -23.00
C ILE A 559 5.31 -40.52 -22.07
N SER A 560 5.96 -40.55 -20.90
CA SER A 560 5.71 -41.58 -19.88
C SER A 560 4.25 -41.62 -19.45
N PHE A 561 3.79 -42.77 -18.96
CA PHE A 561 2.51 -42.88 -18.26
C PHE A 561 2.39 -41.83 -17.15
N ASP A 562 3.48 -41.63 -16.42
CA ASP A 562 3.56 -40.68 -15.30
C ASP A 562 3.36 -39.22 -15.72
N ALA A 563 3.41 -38.88 -17.01
CA ALA A 563 3.16 -37.50 -17.45
C ALA A 563 1.67 -37.12 -17.33
N TRP A 564 0.76 -38.09 -17.23
CA TRP A 564 -0.68 -37.88 -17.23
C TRP A 564 -1.19 -37.53 -15.83
N LEU A 565 -1.71 -36.31 -15.66
CA LEU A 565 -2.42 -35.92 -14.44
C LEU A 565 -3.83 -36.54 -14.50
N CYS A 566 -3.94 -37.73 -13.91
CA CYS A 566 -5.07 -38.62 -14.09
C CYS A 566 -6.37 -38.18 -13.40
N ASP A 567 -6.35 -37.14 -12.56
CA ASP A 567 -7.51 -36.55 -11.89
C ASP A 567 -8.47 -37.53 -11.18
N GLY A 568 -7.96 -38.68 -10.72
CA GLY A 568 -8.74 -39.75 -10.10
C GLY A 568 -9.30 -40.79 -11.09
N ALA A 569 -9.16 -40.56 -12.40
CA ALA A 569 -9.30 -41.60 -13.41
C ALA A 569 -8.08 -42.56 -13.40
N HIS A 570 -8.23 -43.74 -13.98
CA HIS A 570 -7.12 -44.68 -14.13
C HIS A 570 -7.29 -45.56 -15.37
N ILE A 571 -6.17 -46.13 -15.83
CA ILE A 571 -6.15 -47.16 -16.88
C ILE A 571 -5.67 -48.46 -16.22
N ASP A 572 -6.54 -49.47 -16.21
CA ASP A 572 -6.25 -50.75 -15.56
C ASP A 572 -5.16 -51.57 -16.30
N ASP A 573 -4.75 -52.69 -15.71
CA ASP A 573 -3.75 -53.59 -16.31
C ASP A 573 -4.25 -54.25 -17.61
N SER A 574 -5.56 -54.20 -17.88
CA SER A 574 -6.18 -54.64 -19.13
C SER A 574 -6.32 -53.51 -20.16
N ASN A 575 -5.66 -52.37 -19.93
CA ASN A 575 -5.68 -51.18 -20.77
C ASN A 575 -7.07 -50.54 -20.95
N ARG A 576 -7.98 -50.72 -19.98
CA ARG A 576 -9.29 -50.07 -19.99
C ARG A 576 -9.30 -48.82 -19.14
N PHE A 577 -9.92 -47.77 -19.67
CA PHE A 577 -10.09 -46.49 -18.99
C PHE A 577 -11.28 -46.52 -18.03
N HIS A 578 -11.08 -46.00 -16.81
CA HIS A 578 -12.10 -45.86 -15.77
C HIS A 578 -12.09 -44.44 -15.23
N ASP A 579 -13.27 -43.82 -15.12
CA ASP A 579 -13.45 -42.52 -14.48
C ASP A 579 -14.54 -42.60 -13.41
N PRO A 580 -14.28 -42.19 -12.17
CA PRO A 580 -15.27 -42.23 -11.10
C PRO A 580 -16.50 -41.33 -11.34
N LEU A 581 -16.41 -40.32 -12.22
CA LEU A 581 -17.55 -39.43 -12.52
C LEU A 581 -18.40 -39.89 -13.72
N GLY A 582 -17.87 -40.78 -14.58
CA GLY A 582 -18.54 -41.35 -15.75
C GLY A 582 -18.95 -40.36 -16.86
N ASN A 583 -18.88 -39.05 -16.64
CA ASN A 583 -19.34 -37.99 -17.54
C ASN A 583 -18.18 -37.03 -17.88
N THR A 584 -17.99 -36.76 -19.17
CA THR A 584 -16.88 -35.93 -19.69
C THR A 584 -16.96 -34.46 -19.27
N ASP A 585 -18.14 -33.89 -19.06
CA ASP A 585 -18.31 -32.50 -18.61
C ASP A 585 -17.94 -32.32 -17.13
N ARG A 586 -18.38 -33.26 -16.29
CA ARG A 586 -17.98 -33.27 -14.86
C ARG A 586 -16.48 -33.50 -14.71
N ARG A 587 -15.91 -34.36 -15.56
CA ARG A 587 -14.46 -34.57 -15.68
C ARG A 587 -13.74 -33.29 -16.10
N LEU A 588 -14.25 -32.57 -17.10
CA LEU A 588 -13.65 -31.31 -17.54
C LEU A 588 -13.58 -30.28 -16.39
N ILE A 589 -14.64 -30.13 -15.59
CA ILE A 589 -14.63 -29.26 -14.40
C ILE A 589 -13.54 -29.69 -13.41
N ARG A 590 -13.44 -31.00 -13.13
CA ARG A 590 -12.43 -31.56 -12.21
C ARG A 590 -11.00 -31.33 -12.71
N SER A 591 -10.75 -31.55 -14.00
CA SER A 591 -9.46 -31.32 -14.66
C SER A 591 -9.09 -29.83 -14.75
N LEU A 592 -10.07 -28.92 -14.85
CA LEU A 592 -9.88 -27.47 -14.89
C LEU A 592 -9.91 -26.83 -13.49
N PHE A 593 -8.99 -27.24 -12.62
CA PHE A 593 -8.91 -26.73 -11.24
C PHE A 593 -8.33 -25.31 -11.12
N ALA A 594 -7.29 -25.00 -11.88
CA ALA A 594 -6.49 -23.78 -11.72
C ALA A 594 -7.20 -22.42 -11.94
N PRO A 595 -8.27 -22.29 -12.75
CA PRO A 595 -8.92 -21.00 -13.01
C PRO A 595 -9.31 -20.22 -11.76
N LYS A 596 -9.72 -20.88 -10.66
CA LYS A 596 -10.08 -20.18 -9.41
C LYS A 596 -8.90 -19.39 -8.81
N ASN A 597 -7.69 -19.92 -8.88
CA ASN A 597 -6.47 -19.25 -8.41
C ASN A 597 -6.18 -18.02 -9.29
N VAL A 598 -6.33 -18.19 -10.61
CA VAL A 598 -6.17 -17.10 -11.59
C VAL A 598 -7.15 -15.99 -11.30
N TRP A 599 -8.44 -16.29 -11.12
CA TRP A 599 -9.46 -15.28 -10.86
C TRP A 599 -9.22 -14.50 -9.57
N ALA A 600 -8.78 -15.17 -8.50
CA ALA A 600 -8.38 -14.50 -7.25
C ALA A 600 -7.19 -13.56 -7.45
N MET A 601 -6.12 -14.04 -8.11
CA MET A 601 -4.92 -13.23 -8.38
C MET A 601 -5.21 -12.07 -9.34
N VAL A 602 -5.96 -12.32 -10.42
CA VAL A 602 -6.30 -11.33 -11.45
C VAL A 602 -7.25 -10.28 -10.92
N GLY A 603 -8.29 -10.67 -10.17
CA GLY A 603 -9.16 -9.69 -9.51
C GLY A 603 -8.40 -8.81 -8.51
N THR A 604 -7.50 -9.41 -7.74
CA THR A 604 -6.61 -8.67 -6.81
C THR A 604 -5.68 -7.72 -7.54
N GLY A 605 -5.02 -8.16 -8.62
CA GLY A 605 -4.12 -7.35 -9.42
C GLY A 605 -4.83 -6.20 -10.15
N LEU A 606 -5.94 -6.49 -10.83
CA LEU A 606 -6.73 -5.49 -11.58
C LEU A 606 -7.31 -4.41 -10.66
N SER A 607 -7.84 -4.79 -9.50
CA SER A 607 -8.33 -3.81 -8.52
C SER A 607 -7.21 -2.97 -7.92
N SER A 608 -6.02 -3.53 -7.69
CA SER A 608 -4.85 -2.77 -7.24
C SER A 608 -4.33 -1.78 -8.30
N VAL A 609 -4.30 -2.15 -9.59
CA VAL A 609 -3.90 -1.20 -10.65
C VAL A 609 -4.94 -0.10 -10.87
N MET A 610 -6.23 -0.36 -10.63
CA MET A 610 -7.26 0.68 -10.62
C MET A 610 -6.98 1.74 -9.54
N LEU A 611 -6.66 1.30 -8.32
CA LEU A 611 -6.27 2.21 -7.24
C LEU A 611 -4.98 2.97 -7.59
N ALA A 612 -3.99 2.29 -8.18
CA ALA A 612 -2.77 2.94 -8.66
C ALA A 612 -3.08 4.02 -9.71
N CYS A 613 -3.91 3.73 -10.71
CA CYS A 613 -4.30 4.71 -11.74
C CYS A 613 -4.99 5.93 -11.13
N ALA A 614 -6.04 5.71 -10.34
CA ALA A 614 -6.82 6.79 -9.74
C ALA A 614 -5.96 7.68 -8.85
N THR A 615 -5.11 7.08 -8.01
CA THR A 615 -4.27 7.82 -7.06
C THR A 615 -3.09 8.52 -7.74
N LEU A 616 -2.50 7.96 -8.80
CA LEU A 616 -1.51 8.65 -9.64
C LEU A 616 -2.15 9.86 -10.34
N ALA A 617 -3.32 9.70 -10.93
CA ALA A 617 -4.00 10.79 -11.62
C ALA A 617 -4.45 11.89 -10.65
N LEU A 618 -4.96 11.55 -9.47
CA LEU A 618 -5.25 12.50 -8.40
C LEU A 618 -3.98 13.21 -7.90
N THR A 619 -2.86 12.48 -7.74
CA THR A 619 -1.56 13.08 -7.39
C THR A 619 -1.13 14.11 -8.42
N HIS A 620 -1.24 13.77 -9.71
CA HIS A 620 -0.91 14.68 -10.80
C HIS A 620 -1.83 15.90 -10.82
N ALA A 621 -3.15 15.68 -10.78
CA ALA A 621 -4.15 16.73 -10.84
C ALA A 621 -4.05 17.71 -9.66
N ASN A 622 -3.74 17.19 -8.46
CA ASN A 622 -3.58 18.02 -7.25
C ASN A 622 -2.34 18.92 -7.31
N ARG A 623 -1.27 18.49 -8.00
CA ARG A 623 0.01 19.22 -8.08
C ARG A 623 0.13 20.08 -9.34
N ARG A 624 -0.61 19.76 -10.40
CA ARG A 624 -0.52 20.45 -11.68
C ARG A 624 -1.44 21.65 -11.69
N THR A 625 -0.91 22.80 -12.09
CA THR A 625 -1.70 24.03 -12.28
C THR A 625 -1.91 24.34 -13.76
N THR A 626 -2.93 25.15 -14.05
CA THR A 626 -3.23 25.61 -15.42
C THR A 626 -2.85 27.08 -15.62
N GLN A 627 -2.51 27.45 -16.86
CA GLN A 627 -2.34 28.84 -17.30
C GLN A 627 -3.51 29.29 -18.20
N ALA A 628 -4.62 28.55 -18.17
CA ALA A 628 -5.84 28.93 -18.88
C ALA A 628 -6.37 30.29 -18.37
N ARG A 629 -7.09 31.01 -19.24
CA ARG A 629 -7.72 32.29 -18.87
C ARG A 629 -8.71 32.14 -17.71
N ILE A 630 -9.32 30.97 -17.58
CA ILE A 630 -10.12 30.57 -16.42
C ILE A 630 -9.24 29.81 -15.42
N GLY A 631 -9.23 30.24 -14.16
CA GLY A 631 -8.47 29.55 -13.09
C GLY A 631 -6.96 29.57 -13.30
N ASN A 632 -6.39 30.69 -13.77
CA ASN A 632 -4.94 30.82 -13.91
C ASN A 632 -4.23 30.59 -12.57
N GLY A 633 -3.26 29.67 -12.54
CA GLY A 633 -2.53 29.26 -11.36
C GLY A 633 -3.29 28.30 -10.44
N THR A 634 -4.55 27.98 -10.75
CA THR A 634 -5.39 27.05 -9.99
C THR A 634 -5.00 25.60 -10.27
N SER A 635 -5.15 24.73 -9.26
CA SER A 635 -4.92 23.30 -9.38
C SER A 635 -5.90 22.68 -10.39
N LEU A 636 -5.46 21.68 -11.15
CA LEU A 636 -6.37 20.95 -12.04
C LEU A 636 -7.48 20.25 -11.25
N LEU A 637 -7.19 19.83 -10.01
CA LEU A 637 -8.19 19.19 -9.15
C LEU A 637 -9.28 20.18 -8.67
N ASP A 638 -9.10 21.49 -8.75
CA ASP A 638 -10.17 22.42 -8.34
C ASP A 638 -11.31 22.47 -9.38
N PHE A 639 -11.05 22.06 -10.63
CA PHE A 639 -12.07 21.98 -11.67
C PHE A 639 -12.98 20.77 -11.41
N ARG A 640 -14.30 21.03 -11.30
CA ARG A 640 -15.28 19.97 -10.99
C ARG A 640 -15.31 18.85 -12.04
N THR A 641 -15.03 19.17 -13.31
CA THR A 641 -14.89 18.17 -14.39
C THR A 641 -13.75 17.18 -14.11
N GLN A 642 -12.64 17.66 -13.55
CA GLN A 642 -11.52 16.82 -13.13
C GLN A 642 -11.88 16.02 -11.88
N ARG A 643 -12.51 16.65 -10.88
CA ARG A 643 -12.93 15.98 -9.63
C ARG A 643 -13.90 14.84 -9.89
N ARG A 644 -14.97 15.10 -10.64
CA ARG A 644 -16.02 14.10 -10.90
C ARG A 644 -15.45 12.88 -11.63
N ALA A 645 -14.58 13.10 -12.61
CA ALA A 645 -13.91 12.01 -13.32
C ALA A 645 -12.98 11.20 -12.41
N LEU A 646 -12.10 11.86 -11.67
CA LEU A 646 -11.07 11.17 -10.87
C LEU A 646 -11.60 10.54 -9.59
N PHE A 647 -12.55 11.17 -8.89
CA PHE A 647 -13.23 10.54 -7.76
C PHE A 647 -14.19 9.44 -8.20
N GLY A 648 -14.80 9.55 -9.39
CA GLY A 648 -15.52 8.42 -10.02
C GLY A 648 -14.60 7.23 -10.26
N CYS A 649 -13.40 7.45 -10.82
CA CYS A 649 -12.39 6.41 -10.99
C CYS A 649 -11.97 5.79 -9.64
N LEU A 650 -11.75 6.61 -8.60
CA LEU A 650 -11.41 6.13 -7.26
C LEU A 650 -12.55 5.33 -6.63
N ALA A 651 -13.80 5.76 -6.81
CA ALA A 651 -15.00 5.06 -6.35
C ALA A 651 -15.13 3.68 -7.00
N THR A 652 -14.97 3.59 -8.33
CA THR A 652 -14.92 2.30 -9.05
C THR A 652 -13.79 1.43 -8.51
N ALA A 653 -12.58 1.97 -8.35
CA ALA A 653 -11.45 1.22 -7.82
C ALA A 653 -11.71 0.67 -6.41
N TYR A 654 -12.30 1.49 -5.52
CA TYR A 654 -12.66 1.09 -4.17
C TYR A 654 -13.69 -0.05 -4.15
N VAL A 655 -14.79 0.09 -4.89
CA VAL A 655 -15.85 -0.95 -4.92
C VAL A 655 -15.33 -2.26 -5.50
N MET A 656 -14.57 -2.21 -6.60
CA MET A 656 -13.95 -3.40 -7.18
C MET A 656 -12.92 -4.03 -6.24
N LYS A 657 -12.17 -3.20 -5.48
CA LYS A 657 -11.22 -3.71 -4.49
C LYS A 657 -11.91 -4.41 -3.33
N SER A 658 -13.01 -3.84 -2.81
CA SER A 658 -13.81 -4.48 -1.77
C SER A 658 -14.37 -5.83 -2.26
N PHE A 659 -14.84 -5.91 -3.50
CA PHE A 659 -15.29 -7.17 -4.09
C PHE A 659 -14.13 -8.18 -4.24
N ALA A 660 -12.98 -7.72 -4.72
CA ALA A 660 -11.78 -8.57 -4.83
C ALA A 660 -11.32 -9.11 -3.47
N ASN A 661 -11.39 -8.29 -2.42
CA ASN A 661 -10.97 -8.68 -1.08
C ASN A 661 -11.92 -9.71 -0.47
N ASP A 662 -13.24 -9.53 -0.59
CA ASP A 662 -14.22 -10.54 -0.17
C ASP A 662 -14.01 -11.88 -0.90
N CYS A 663 -13.75 -11.84 -2.20
CA CYS A 663 -13.44 -13.02 -3.01
C CYS A 663 -12.10 -13.67 -2.64
N ALA A 664 -11.09 -12.88 -2.29
CA ALA A 664 -9.81 -13.37 -1.81
C ALA A 664 -9.95 -14.09 -0.46
N CYS A 665 -10.77 -13.58 0.46
CA CYS A 665 -11.11 -14.27 1.71
C CYS A 665 -11.73 -15.66 1.42
N LEU A 666 -12.72 -15.71 0.54
CA LEU A 666 -13.36 -16.98 0.14
C LEU A 666 -12.36 -17.97 -0.47
N TRP A 667 -11.45 -17.49 -1.31
CA TRP A 667 -10.44 -18.34 -1.92
C TRP A 667 -9.42 -18.85 -0.88
N ILE A 668 -9.00 -18.02 0.07
CA ILE A 668 -8.10 -18.40 1.18
C ILE A 668 -8.76 -19.47 2.06
N GLU A 669 -10.00 -19.25 2.48
CA GLU A 669 -10.79 -20.21 3.29
C GLU A 669 -10.98 -21.55 2.57
N GLY A 670 -11.29 -21.51 1.26
CA GLY A 670 -11.42 -22.70 0.42
C GLY A 670 -10.11 -23.47 0.23
N THR A 671 -8.97 -22.77 0.20
CA THR A 671 -7.64 -23.41 0.09
C THR A 671 -7.22 -24.05 1.42
N ALA A 672 -7.47 -23.38 2.55
CA ALA A 672 -7.10 -23.89 3.87
C ALA A 672 -7.90 -25.12 4.31
N SER A 673 -9.16 -25.24 3.88
CA SER A 673 -10.06 -26.31 4.31
C SER A 673 -9.92 -27.63 3.55
N GLN A 674 -9.09 -27.73 2.50
CA GLN A 674 -9.01 -28.85 1.54
C GLN A 674 -10.35 -29.24 0.85
N SER A 675 -11.48 -28.65 1.26
CA SER A 675 -12.85 -28.84 0.73
C SER A 675 -12.99 -28.58 -0.76
N SER A 676 -11.96 -27.98 -1.37
CA SER A 676 -11.94 -27.62 -2.77
C SER A 676 -11.74 -28.80 -3.74
N LEU A 677 -11.43 -30.01 -3.23
CA LEU A 677 -11.38 -31.26 -4.00
C LEU A 677 -12.69 -32.06 -3.89
N ASP A 678 -13.35 -32.04 -2.73
CA ASP A 678 -14.57 -32.83 -2.48
C ASP A 678 -15.82 -32.31 -3.23
N ASN A 679 -15.84 -31.03 -3.62
CA ASN A 679 -16.98 -30.38 -4.28
C ASN A 679 -16.74 -30.02 -5.77
N THR A 680 -15.54 -30.24 -6.31
CA THR A 680 -15.26 -30.01 -7.75
C THR A 680 -15.95 -31.08 -8.60
N GLY A 681 -17.10 -30.75 -9.17
CA GLY A 681 -17.90 -31.66 -10.02
C GLY A 681 -19.37 -31.77 -9.60
N ALA A 682 -19.81 -31.08 -8.54
CA ALA A 682 -21.21 -31.05 -8.12
C ALA A 682 -22.10 -30.12 -8.97
N GLY A 683 -21.49 -29.27 -9.83
CA GLY A 683 -22.19 -28.37 -10.75
C GLY A 683 -22.31 -28.95 -12.17
N GLU A 684 -23.38 -28.61 -12.87
CA GLU A 684 -23.53 -28.92 -14.29
C GLU A 684 -22.85 -27.84 -15.14
N VAL A 685 -22.05 -28.26 -16.14
CA VAL A 685 -21.55 -27.35 -17.18
C VAL A 685 -22.75 -26.82 -17.96
N THR A 686 -22.86 -25.49 -18.14
CA THR A 686 -23.95 -24.92 -18.93
C THR A 686 -23.51 -24.61 -20.35
N TRP A 687 -22.95 -23.43 -20.61
CA TRP A 687 -22.32 -23.10 -21.89
C TRP A 687 -20.80 -23.13 -21.81
N THR A 688 -20.28 -22.90 -20.61
CA THR A 688 -18.87 -22.95 -20.25
C THR A 688 -18.75 -23.53 -18.84
N PRO A 689 -17.56 -23.95 -18.39
CA PRO A 689 -17.42 -24.55 -17.06
C PRO A 689 -17.24 -23.52 -15.94
N TRP A 690 -17.24 -22.21 -16.24
CA TRP A 690 -16.75 -21.18 -15.32
C TRP A 690 -17.59 -21.01 -14.07
N ALA A 691 -18.92 -20.93 -14.20
CA ALA A 691 -19.81 -20.80 -13.07
C ALA A 691 -19.80 -22.06 -12.18
N ALA A 692 -19.61 -23.23 -12.79
CA ALA A 692 -19.51 -24.51 -12.09
C ALA A 692 -18.19 -24.66 -11.30
N ILE A 693 -17.09 -24.07 -11.78
CA ILE A 693 -15.81 -24.04 -11.05
C ILE A 693 -15.88 -23.07 -9.87
N SER A 694 -16.23 -21.80 -10.14
CA SER A 694 -16.48 -20.79 -9.10
C SER A 694 -17.15 -19.56 -9.70
N GLN A 695 -18.48 -19.49 -9.59
CA GLN A 695 -19.26 -18.36 -10.10
C GLN A 695 -18.77 -17.01 -9.57
N ARG A 696 -18.56 -16.88 -8.25
CA ARG A 696 -18.19 -15.59 -7.64
C ARG A 696 -16.81 -15.09 -8.07
N LEU A 697 -15.81 -15.99 -8.13
CA LEU A 697 -14.46 -15.63 -8.59
C LEU A 697 -14.43 -15.33 -10.09
N ALA A 698 -15.16 -16.09 -10.91
CA ALA A 698 -15.26 -15.81 -12.35
C ALA A 698 -15.89 -14.42 -12.60
N LEU A 699 -16.99 -14.10 -11.89
CA LEU A 699 -17.65 -12.80 -11.97
C LEU A 699 -16.75 -11.64 -11.51
N LEU A 700 -15.92 -11.85 -10.48
CA LEU A 700 -14.93 -10.86 -10.05
C LEU A 700 -14.03 -10.44 -11.21
N LYS A 701 -13.46 -11.42 -11.92
CA LYS A 701 -12.59 -11.16 -13.07
C LYS A 701 -13.37 -10.48 -14.20
N ALA A 702 -14.57 -10.99 -14.51
CA ALA A 702 -15.41 -10.44 -15.58
C ALA A 702 -15.83 -8.99 -15.34
N LEU A 703 -15.93 -8.57 -14.08
CA LEU A 703 -16.25 -7.19 -13.70
C LEU A 703 -15.00 -6.31 -13.61
N CYS A 704 -13.92 -6.81 -13.01
CA CYS A 704 -12.70 -6.02 -12.80
C CYS A 704 -11.96 -5.67 -14.09
N ALA A 705 -11.94 -6.56 -15.10
CA ALA A 705 -11.21 -6.32 -16.34
C ALA A 705 -11.73 -5.10 -17.13
N PRO A 706 -13.02 -5.00 -17.51
CA PRO A 706 -13.54 -3.82 -18.20
C PRO A 706 -13.48 -2.56 -17.31
N ALA A 707 -13.68 -2.69 -15.99
CA ALA A 707 -13.55 -1.56 -15.07
C ALA A 707 -12.12 -1.01 -15.03
N ALA A 708 -11.11 -1.89 -14.97
CA ALA A 708 -9.71 -1.51 -14.96
C ALA A 708 -9.28 -0.83 -16.27
N GLU A 709 -9.76 -1.33 -17.41
CA GLU A 709 -9.53 -0.70 -18.71
C GLU A 709 -10.11 0.72 -18.76
N ALA A 710 -11.36 0.90 -18.31
CA ALA A 710 -12.03 2.19 -18.29
C ALA A 710 -11.34 3.18 -17.32
N VAL A 711 -11.00 2.75 -16.11
CA VAL A 711 -10.31 3.57 -15.11
C VAL A 711 -8.92 3.98 -15.58
N ALA A 712 -8.13 3.04 -16.12
CA ALA A 712 -6.81 3.34 -16.64
C ALA A 712 -6.88 4.35 -17.80
N THR A 713 -7.82 4.15 -18.73
CA THR A 713 -8.04 5.05 -19.87
C THR A 713 -8.44 6.45 -19.42
N GLU A 714 -9.43 6.57 -18.54
CA GLU A 714 -9.91 7.86 -18.05
C GLU A 714 -8.79 8.59 -17.30
N CYS A 715 -8.10 7.91 -16.39
CA CYS A 715 -6.96 8.47 -15.65
C CYS A 715 -5.84 8.94 -16.59
N ARG A 716 -5.55 8.17 -17.66
CA ARG A 716 -4.58 8.52 -18.70
C ARG A 716 -4.95 9.83 -19.38
N LEU A 717 -6.21 9.96 -19.82
CA LEU A 717 -6.71 11.16 -20.50
C LEU A 717 -6.65 12.39 -19.59
N ARG A 718 -7.00 12.22 -18.31
CA ARG A 718 -7.00 13.29 -17.30
C ARG A 718 -5.59 13.76 -16.91
N CYS A 719 -4.55 13.00 -17.24
CA CYS A 719 -3.15 13.40 -17.05
C CYS A 719 -2.51 14.04 -18.30
N GLY A 720 -3.24 14.16 -19.42
CA GLY A 720 -2.72 14.73 -20.66
C GLY A 720 -1.44 14.03 -21.15
N VAL A 721 -0.43 14.81 -21.53
CA VAL A 721 0.87 14.28 -22.01
C VAL A 721 1.53 13.37 -20.97
N ALA A 722 1.42 13.69 -19.67
CA ALA A 722 1.99 12.85 -18.63
C ALA A 722 1.34 11.44 -18.63
N GLY A 723 0.05 11.36 -18.92
CA GLY A 723 -0.66 10.08 -19.06
C GLY A 723 -0.20 9.26 -20.25
N ALA A 724 0.21 9.91 -21.35
CA ALA A 724 0.65 9.23 -22.56
C ALA A 724 2.06 8.59 -22.46
N LEU A 725 2.82 8.89 -21.40
CA LEU A 725 4.16 8.34 -21.20
C LEU A 725 4.11 7.01 -20.45
N ASN A 726 4.68 5.95 -21.01
CA ASN A 726 4.77 4.63 -20.35
C ASN A 726 5.53 4.69 -19.01
N LEU A 727 6.39 5.71 -18.81
CA LEU A 727 7.02 6.02 -17.52
C LEU A 727 6.03 6.28 -16.38
N ASN A 728 4.74 6.47 -16.68
CA ASN A 728 3.65 6.65 -15.73
C ASN A 728 2.61 5.51 -15.75
N ARG A 729 2.89 4.40 -16.44
CA ARG A 729 2.19 3.10 -16.36
C ARG A 729 0.76 2.99 -16.87
N PHE A 730 0.04 4.08 -17.09
CA PHE A 730 -1.37 3.99 -17.49
C PHE A 730 -1.60 3.10 -18.72
N ALA A 731 -0.75 3.20 -19.75
CA ALA A 731 -0.84 2.35 -20.95
C ALA A 731 -0.54 0.88 -20.65
N ASP A 732 0.44 0.59 -19.80
CA ASP A 732 0.78 -0.78 -19.39
C ASP A 732 -0.41 -1.42 -18.64
N TYR A 733 -1.03 -0.67 -17.71
CA TYR A 733 -2.20 -1.12 -16.96
C TYR A 733 -3.45 -1.29 -17.83
N GLU A 734 -3.67 -0.36 -18.77
CA GLU A 734 -4.74 -0.46 -19.77
C GLU A 734 -4.56 -1.73 -20.63
N GLY A 735 -3.33 -2.00 -21.07
CA GLY A 735 -3.00 -3.21 -21.82
C GLY A 735 -3.26 -4.50 -21.03
N MET A 736 -2.91 -4.51 -19.74
CA MET A 736 -3.15 -5.65 -18.85
C MET A 736 -4.63 -5.97 -18.74
N ALA A 737 -5.46 -4.95 -18.53
CA ALA A 737 -6.90 -5.10 -18.45
C ALA A 737 -7.50 -5.69 -19.73
N LYS A 738 -7.02 -5.23 -20.90
CA LYS A 738 -7.43 -5.74 -22.22
C LYS A 738 -7.14 -7.23 -22.40
N ILE A 739 -5.98 -7.72 -21.97
CA ILE A 739 -5.64 -9.15 -22.07
C ILE A 739 -6.65 -10.00 -21.29
N TYR A 740 -7.01 -9.55 -20.08
CA TYR A 740 -7.98 -10.23 -19.24
C TYR A 740 -9.44 -9.97 -19.63
N GLN A 741 -9.73 -9.35 -20.76
CA GLN A 741 -11.06 -9.45 -21.38
C GLN A 741 -11.33 -10.91 -21.82
N ASP A 742 -10.29 -11.58 -22.34
CA ASP A 742 -10.38 -12.92 -22.93
C ASP A 742 -9.60 -13.99 -22.14
N ALA A 743 -8.44 -13.65 -21.60
CA ALA A 743 -7.61 -14.59 -20.83
C ALA A 743 -8.30 -15.00 -19.52
N GLY A 744 -8.15 -16.26 -19.10
CA GLY A 744 -8.83 -16.77 -17.90
C GLY A 744 -10.35 -16.92 -18.05
N GLY A 745 -10.84 -17.10 -19.28
CA GLY A 745 -12.26 -17.23 -19.63
C GLY A 745 -12.84 -15.90 -20.11
N ASN A 746 -13.46 -15.89 -21.30
CA ASN A 746 -14.02 -14.66 -21.87
C ASN A 746 -15.10 -14.06 -20.97
N ASN A 747 -15.01 -12.76 -20.69
CA ASN A 747 -15.89 -12.08 -19.73
C ASN A 747 -17.37 -12.17 -20.11
N ARG A 748 -17.71 -12.01 -21.40
CA ARG A 748 -19.10 -12.12 -21.86
C ARG A 748 -19.65 -13.52 -21.61
N MET A 749 -18.86 -14.55 -21.89
CA MET A 749 -19.25 -15.94 -21.63
C MET A 749 -19.46 -16.20 -20.14
N ILE A 750 -18.59 -15.67 -19.27
CA ILE A 750 -18.76 -15.77 -17.82
C ILE A 750 -20.10 -15.16 -17.36
N LEU A 751 -20.45 -13.97 -17.85
CA LEU A 751 -21.71 -13.31 -17.49
C LEU A 751 -22.93 -14.10 -17.98
N LEU A 752 -22.86 -14.63 -19.20
CA LEU A 752 -23.90 -15.47 -19.79
C LEU A 752 -24.11 -16.75 -18.96
N ASP A 753 -23.03 -17.46 -18.67
CA ASP A 753 -23.00 -18.70 -17.90
C ASP A 753 -23.54 -18.48 -16.47
N ALA A 754 -23.12 -17.41 -15.81
CA ALA A 754 -23.61 -17.07 -14.48
C ALA A 754 -25.13 -16.80 -14.46
N ALA A 755 -25.64 -16.02 -15.41
CA ALA A 755 -27.07 -15.75 -15.52
C ALA A 755 -27.87 -17.03 -15.82
N LYS A 756 -27.37 -17.90 -16.69
CA LYS A 756 -28.01 -19.20 -17.00
C LYS A 756 -28.12 -20.07 -15.75
N VAL A 757 -27.08 -20.14 -14.92
CA VAL A 757 -27.13 -20.86 -13.63
C VAL A 757 -28.18 -20.25 -12.70
N LEU A 758 -28.25 -18.92 -12.59
CA LEU A 758 -29.18 -18.23 -11.68
C LEU A 758 -30.65 -18.45 -12.06
N ILE A 759 -31.01 -18.43 -13.35
CA ILE A 759 -32.39 -18.67 -13.76
C ILE A 759 -32.85 -20.11 -13.52
N GLY A 760 -31.91 -21.05 -13.39
CA GLY A 760 -32.18 -22.45 -13.04
C GLY A 760 -32.56 -22.64 -11.57
N GLN A 761 -32.46 -21.59 -10.75
CA GLN A 761 -32.73 -21.59 -9.32
C GLN A 761 -33.99 -20.77 -8.99
N PRO A 762 -34.67 -21.03 -7.86
CA PRO A 762 -35.79 -20.21 -7.41
C PRO A 762 -35.39 -18.74 -7.21
N LEU A 763 -35.98 -17.84 -7.99
CA LEU A 763 -35.73 -16.40 -7.90
C LEU A 763 -36.50 -15.78 -6.72
N SER A 764 -35.80 -15.14 -5.80
CA SER A 764 -36.40 -14.41 -4.68
C SER A 764 -36.69 -12.96 -5.07
N LYS A 765 -37.95 -12.54 -4.93
CA LYS A 765 -38.36 -11.15 -5.21
C LYS A 765 -37.82 -10.23 -4.11
N PRO A 766 -37.05 -9.18 -4.45
CA PRO A 766 -36.53 -8.24 -3.46
C PRO A 766 -37.62 -7.30 -2.93
N THR A 767 -37.37 -6.70 -1.77
CA THR A 767 -38.17 -5.59 -1.25
C THR A 767 -38.14 -4.43 -2.25
N PRO A 768 -39.29 -3.82 -2.60
CA PRO A 768 -39.34 -2.68 -3.50
C PRO A 768 -38.54 -1.50 -2.94
N PRO A 769 -37.84 -0.72 -3.80
CA PRO A 769 -37.15 0.48 -3.37
C PRO A 769 -38.17 1.52 -2.87
N ASP A 770 -37.88 2.16 -1.73
CA ASP A 770 -38.75 3.21 -1.18
C ASP A 770 -38.64 4.48 -2.06
N PRO A 771 -39.74 4.93 -2.70
CA PRO A 771 -39.74 6.13 -3.53
C PRO A 771 -39.57 7.44 -2.73
N GLN A 772 -39.57 7.39 -1.40
CA GLN A 772 -39.34 8.55 -0.52
C GLN A 772 -37.94 8.56 0.12
N ALA A 773 -37.16 7.47 0.04
CA ALA A 773 -35.81 7.42 0.59
C ALA A 773 -34.85 8.38 -0.13
N GLU A 774 -33.84 8.87 0.60
CA GLU A 774 -32.79 9.72 0.04
C GLU A 774 -31.94 8.94 -0.99
N LEU A 775 -31.40 9.64 -1.99
CA LEU A 775 -30.67 8.99 -3.09
C LEU A 775 -29.35 8.36 -2.64
N ASP A 776 -28.73 8.90 -1.60
CA ASP A 776 -27.51 8.44 -0.97
C ASP A 776 -27.72 7.45 0.18
N ASP A 777 -28.98 7.04 0.44
CA ASP A 777 -29.29 5.94 1.35
C ASP A 777 -28.73 4.60 0.79
N PRO A 778 -27.86 3.90 1.53
CA PRO A 778 -27.33 2.59 1.12
C PRO A 778 -28.40 1.53 0.86
N GLU A 779 -29.50 1.51 1.62
CA GLU A 779 -30.55 0.49 1.46
C GLU A 779 -31.42 0.78 0.24
N TYR A 780 -31.71 2.06 -0.04
CA TYR A 780 -32.33 2.47 -1.30
C TYR A 780 -31.45 2.06 -2.49
N SER A 781 -30.16 2.35 -2.43
CA SER A 781 -29.18 1.99 -3.45
C SER A 781 -29.12 0.47 -3.72
N LEU A 782 -29.05 -0.34 -2.66
CA LEU A 782 -29.05 -1.80 -2.77
C LEU A 782 -30.37 -2.37 -3.31
N SER A 783 -31.51 -1.84 -2.86
CA SER A 783 -32.83 -2.28 -3.34
C SER A 783 -33.03 -1.96 -4.84
N MET A 784 -32.50 -0.84 -5.34
CA MET A 784 -32.50 -0.52 -6.77
C MET A 784 -31.64 -1.48 -7.59
N ALA A 785 -30.45 -1.87 -7.11
CA ALA A 785 -29.60 -2.85 -7.76
C ALA A 785 -30.22 -4.26 -7.76
N ARG A 786 -30.74 -4.71 -6.60
CA ARG A 786 -31.48 -5.98 -6.44
C ARG A 786 -32.69 -6.07 -7.35
N THR A 787 -33.44 -4.97 -7.49
CA THR A 787 -34.63 -4.91 -8.35
C THR A 787 -34.26 -5.04 -9.83
N LEU A 788 -33.19 -4.38 -10.28
CA LEU A 788 -32.70 -4.50 -11.65
C LEU A 788 -32.28 -5.93 -11.97
N GLU A 789 -31.47 -6.55 -11.12
CA GLU A 789 -31.07 -7.95 -11.28
C GLU A 789 -32.29 -8.88 -11.34
N TYR A 790 -33.18 -8.81 -10.35
CA TYR A 790 -34.35 -9.68 -10.27
C TYR A 790 -35.25 -9.57 -11.51
N ARG A 791 -35.56 -8.34 -11.96
CA ARG A 791 -36.44 -8.15 -13.12
C ARG A 791 -35.81 -8.68 -14.41
N LEU A 792 -34.51 -8.49 -14.61
CA LEU A 792 -33.79 -9.03 -15.77
C LEU A 792 -33.73 -10.57 -15.74
N LEU A 793 -33.40 -11.18 -14.60
CA LEU A 793 -33.40 -12.63 -14.45
C LEU A 793 -34.80 -13.22 -14.67
N LYS A 794 -35.82 -12.57 -14.12
CA LYS A 794 -37.21 -12.98 -14.31
C LYS A 794 -37.64 -12.89 -15.77
N GLU A 795 -37.30 -11.81 -16.48
CA GLU A 795 -37.58 -11.67 -17.92
C GLU A 795 -36.96 -12.83 -18.72
N VAL A 796 -35.70 -13.16 -18.43
CA VAL A 796 -35.01 -14.28 -19.08
C VAL A 796 -35.69 -15.61 -18.74
N ALA A 797 -36.00 -15.86 -17.48
CA ALA A 797 -36.64 -17.10 -17.04
C ALA A 797 -38.02 -17.30 -17.70
N ASP A 798 -38.85 -16.25 -17.71
CA ASP A 798 -40.18 -16.27 -18.32
C ASP A 798 -40.09 -16.51 -19.85
N HIS A 799 -39.12 -15.88 -20.53
CA HIS A 799 -38.86 -16.10 -21.95
C HIS A 799 -38.42 -17.53 -22.25
N VAL A 800 -37.45 -18.06 -21.49
CA VAL A 800 -36.94 -19.42 -21.67
C VAL A 800 -38.05 -20.45 -21.45
N ALA A 801 -38.87 -20.28 -20.41
CA ALA A 801 -40.02 -21.14 -20.15
C ALA A 801 -41.02 -21.10 -21.32
N ALA A 802 -41.34 -19.91 -21.82
CA ALA A 802 -42.30 -19.73 -22.93
C ALA A 802 -41.80 -20.29 -24.27
N ARG A 803 -40.49 -20.23 -24.57
CA ARG A 803 -39.95 -20.79 -25.82
C ARG A 803 -39.79 -22.31 -25.77
N ARG A 804 -39.42 -22.86 -24.60
CA ARG A 804 -39.34 -24.31 -24.41
C ARG A 804 -40.70 -25.00 -24.56
N THR A 805 -41.81 -24.37 -24.15
CA THR A 805 -43.15 -24.91 -24.37
C THR A 805 -43.55 -24.93 -25.85
N LEU A 806 -42.92 -24.10 -26.69
CA LEU A 806 -43.08 -24.12 -28.15
C LEU A 806 -42.20 -25.19 -28.85
N GLY A 807 -41.39 -25.93 -28.10
CA GLY A 807 -40.49 -26.96 -28.65
C GLY A 807 -39.30 -26.39 -29.43
N GLU A 808 -38.97 -25.12 -29.23
CA GLU A 808 -37.80 -24.48 -29.85
C GLU A 808 -36.49 -25.07 -29.31
N ASP A 809 -35.47 -25.15 -30.18
CA ASP A 809 -34.13 -25.61 -29.78
C ASP A 809 -33.38 -24.56 -28.94
N ASP A 810 -32.26 -24.96 -28.31
CA ASP A 810 -31.49 -24.08 -27.44
C ASP A 810 -30.99 -22.82 -28.18
N MET A 811 -30.61 -22.90 -29.45
CA MET A 811 -30.15 -21.73 -30.19
C MET A 811 -31.30 -20.73 -30.40
N GLN A 812 -32.49 -21.22 -30.76
CA GLN A 812 -33.70 -20.40 -30.93
C GLN A 812 -34.14 -19.76 -29.61
N VAL A 813 -34.16 -20.55 -28.53
CA VAL A 813 -34.54 -20.10 -27.18
C VAL A 813 -33.65 -18.95 -26.72
N TRP A 814 -32.33 -19.11 -26.83
CA TRP A 814 -31.37 -18.22 -26.18
C TRP A 814 -30.91 -17.05 -27.05
N ASN A 815 -30.71 -17.25 -28.35
CA ASN A 815 -30.04 -16.27 -29.23
C ASN A 815 -30.74 -14.90 -29.23
N SER A 816 -32.07 -14.89 -29.21
CA SER A 816 -32.87 -13.65 -29.17
C SER A 816 -32.75 -12.85 -27.86
N LYS A 817 -32.25 -13.46 -26.78
CA LYS A 817 -32.13 -12.84 -25.45
C LYS A 817 -30.70 -12.74 -24.92
N LEU A 818 -29.67 -13.18 -25.65
CA LEU A 818 -28.27 -13.18 -25.17
C LEU A 818 -27.81 -11.83 -24.60
N MET A 819 -28.26 -10.70 -25.16
CA MET A 819 -27.92 -9.37 -24.62
C MET A 819 -28.56 -9.11 -23.25
N VAL A 820 -29.81 -9.54 -23.04
CA VAL A 820 -30.51 -9.44 -21.75
C VAL A 820 -29.88 -10.39 -20.73
N VAL A 821 -29.53 -11.61 -21.14
CA VAL A 821 -28.84 -12.60 -20.30
C VAL A 821 -27.50 -12.04 -19.79
N ALA A 822 -26.70 -11.47 -20.69
CA ALA A 822 -25.42 -10.87 -20.31
C ALA A 822 -25.61 -9.69 -19.35
N ARG A 823 -26.62 -8.85 -19.58
CA ARG A 823 -26.96 -7.73 -18.69
C ARG A 823 -27.46 -8.21 -17.32
N ALA A 824 -28.19 -9.33 -17.25
CA ALA A 824 -28.62 -9.94 -15.99
C ALA A 824 -27.41 -10.46 -15.19
N GLY A 825 -26.47 -11.14 -15.85
CA GLY A 825 -25.22 -11.60 -15.23
C GLY A 825 -24.36 -10.43 -14.73
N GLU A 826 -24.29 -9.34 -15.49
CA GLU A 826 -23.60 -8.12 -15.08
C GLU A 826 -24.30 -7.47 -13.88
N ALA A 827 -25.63 -7.34 -13.90
CA ALA A 827 -26.39 -6.78 -12.77
C ALA A 827 -26.18 -7.57 -11.47
N HIS A 828 -26.10 -8.90 -11.56
CA HIS A 828 -25.76 -9.75 -10.42
C HIS A 828 -24.35 -9.49 -9.91
N ALA A 829 -23.35 -9.43 -10.79
CA ALA A 829 -21.96 -9.12 -10.41
C ALA A 829 -21.84 -7.73 -9.76
N GLN A 830 -22.55 -6.74 -10.31
CA GLN A 830 -22.59 -5.37 -9.80
C GLN A 830 -23.21 -5.32 -8.41
N ARG A 831 -24.34 -6.00 -8.17
CA ARG A 831 -24.94 -6.10 -6.84
C ARG A 831 -23.95 -6.70 -5.83
N LEU A 832 -23.28 -7.81 -6.17
CA LEU A 832 -22.29 -8.43 -5.30
C LEU A 832 -21.14 -7.47 -4.95
N ALA A 833 -20.65 -6.70 -5.92
CA ALA A 833 -19.59 -5.75 -5.69
C ALA A 833 -20.03 -4.60 -4.76
N ILE A 834 -21.24 -4.08 -4.96
CA ILE A 834 -21.83 -3.04 -4.09
C ILE A 834 -22.01 -3.58 -2.66
N GLU A 835 -22.55 -4.79 -2.49
CA GLU A 835 -22.72 -5.41 -1.17
C GLU A 835 -21.37 -5.62 -0.45
N SER A 836 -20.33 -6.05 -1.17
CA SER A 836 -18.97 -6.14 -0.61
C SER A 836 -18.44 -4.79 -0.14
N ALA A 837 -18.69 -3.72 -0.90
CA ALA A 837 -18.26 -2.36 -0.52
C ALA A 837 -19.03 -1.79 0.68
N VAL A 838 -20.35 -2.02 0.75
CA VAL A 838 -21.20 -1.64 1.88
C VAL A 838 -20.76 -2.39 3.14
N LYS A 839 -20.59 -3.72 3.05
CA LYS A 839 -20.06 -4.55 4.15
C LYS A 839 -18.73 -4.04 4.69
N ALA A 840 -17.81 -3.65 3.80
CA ALA A 840 -16.53 -3.07 4.19
C ALA A 840 -16.71 -1.74 4.94
N GLY A 841 -17.57 -0.84 4.46
CA GLY A 841 -17.88 0.44 5.13
C GLY A 841 -18.59 0.27 6.48
N ASP A 842 -19.49 -0.71 6.59
CA ASP A 842 -20.23 -1.00 7.83
C ASP A 842 -19.33 -1.53 8.94
N SER A 843 -18.23 -2.21 8.58
CA SER A 843 -17.23 -2.68 9.55
C SER A 843 -16.43 -1.56 10.24
N LEU A 844 -16.51 -0.33 9.71
CA LEU A 844 -15.78 0.81 10.25
C LEU A 844 -16.50 1.47 11.43
N PRO A 845 -15.74 1.98 12.42
CA PRO A 845 -16.31 2.83 13.46
C PRO A 845 -16.82 4.16 12.85
N PRO A 846 -17.81 4.81 13.49
CA PRO A 846 -18.25 6.15 13.08
C PRO A 846 -17.08 7.15 13.04
N GLY A 847 -17.03 7.98 12.00
CA GLY A 847 -16.00 9.02 11.83
C GLY A 847 -15.59 9.20 10.37
N LEU A 848 -14.61 10.07 10.14
CA LEU A 848 -14.19 10.50 8.80
C LEU A 848 -13.85 9.32 7.86
N ALA A 849 -13.21 8.26 8.36
CA ALA A 849 -12.92 7.07 7.56
C ALA A 849 -14.19 6.45 6.96
N LYS A 850 -15.25 6.31 7.77
CA LYS A 850 -16.55 5.78 7.35
C LYS A 850 -17.24 6.73 6.37
N ASP A 851 -17.21 8.02 6.65
CA ASP A 851 -17.83 9.04 5.78
C ASP A 851 -17.17 9.06 4.39
N LEU A 852 -15.84 8.94 4.31
CA LEU A 852 -15.09 8.89 3.06
C LEU A 852 -15.43 7.66 2.22
N VAL A 853 -15.46 6.45 2.82
CA VAL A 853 -15.79 5.24 2.07
C VAL A 853 -17.27 5.19 1.68
N ASN A 854 -18.16 5.71 2.51
CA ASN A 854 -19.58 5.86 2.18
C ASN A 854 -19.76 6.81 1.00
N ALA A 855 -19.03 7.93 0.96
CA ALA A 855 -19.06 8.84 -0.17
C ALA A 855 -18.53 8.21 -1.46
N LEU A 856 -17.46 7.39 -1.39
CA LEU A 856 -16.97 6.62 -2.55
C LEU A 856 -17.98 5.58 -3.03
N CYS A 857 -18.60 4.85 -2.10
CA CYS A 857 -19.65 3.88 -2.43
C CYS A 857 -20.88 4.58 -3.05
N GLY A 858 -21.30 5.70 -2.47
CA GLY A 858 -22.39 6.53 -2.98
C GLY A 858 -22.10 7.06 -4.38
N LEU A 859 -20.89 7.55 -4.65
CA LEU A 859 -20.48 7.96 -6.00
C LEU A 859 -20.60 6.81 -7.00
N TYR A 860 -20.13 5.62 -6.64
CA TYR A 860 -20.19 4.45 -7.50
C TYR A 860 -21.64 4.06 -7.81
N VAL A 861 -22.48 3.94 -6.79
CA VAL A 861 -23.86 3.48 -6.98
C VAL A 861 -24.69 4.52 -7.70
N LEU A 862 -24.56 5.80 -7.39
CA LEU A 862 -25.26 6.85 -8.12
C LEU A 862 -24.84 6.90 -9.59
N ASP A 863 -23.56 6.71 -9.92
CA ASP A 863 -23.11 6.61 -11.31
C ASP A 863 -23.68 5.34 -12.00
N TYR A 864 -23.77 4.22 -11.30
CA TYR A 864 -24.43 3.01 -11.78
C TYR A 864 -25.92 3.24 -12.07
N LEU A 865 -26.65 3.88 -11.15
CA LEU A 865 -28.05 4.25 -11.35
C LEU A 865 -28.22 5.23 -12.52
N HIS A 866 -27.30 6.19 -12.67
CA HIS A 866 -27.28 7.13 -13.80
C HIS A 866 -27.16 6.41 -15.15
N LYS A 867 -26.21 5.48 -15.26
CA LYS A 867 -26.00 4.67 -16.48
C LYS A 867 -27.22 3.82 -16.86
N HIS A 868 -28.04 3.45 -15.88
CA HIS A 868 -29.26 2.67 -16.07
C HIS A 868 -30.55 3.49 -15.95
N ALA A 869 -30.48 4.82 -15.89
CA ALA A 869 -31.62 5.69 -15.61
C ALA A 869 -32.78 5.47 -16.59
N ALA A 870 -32.49 5.29 -17.88
CA ALA A 870 -33.52 5.03 -18.90
C ALA A 870 -34.36 3.78 -18.58
N TRP A 871 -33.71 2.72 -18.07
CA TRP A 871 -34.41 1.51 -17.65
C TRP A 871 -35.20 1.73 -16.36
N TYR A 872 -34.64 2.40 -15.35
CA TYR A 872 -35.36 2.69 -14.11
C TYR A 872 -36.60 3.57 -14.36
N ILE A 873 -36.50 4.52 -15.29
CA ILE A 873 -37.62 5.36 -15.70
C ILE A 873 -38.69 4.55 -16.44
N SER A 874 -38.30 3.67 -17.39
CA SER A 874 -39.26 2.83 -18.09
C SER A 874 -39.99 1.86 -17.18
N GLU A 875 -39.32 1.42 -16.11
CA GLU A 875 -39.85 0.50 -15.10
C GLU A 875 -40.66 1.17 -13.98
N GLY A 876 -40.80 2.50 -14.03
CA GLY A 876 -41.54 3.30 -13.03
C GLY A 876 -40.85 3.39 -11.66
N LEU A 877 -39.54 3.12 -11.59
CA LEU A 877 -38.75 3.12 -10.35
C LEU A 877 -38.02 4.45 -10.11
N MET A 878 -37.94 5.31 -11.12
CA MET A 878 -37.31 6.63 -11.07
C MET A 878 -38.07 7.61 -11.96
N ASP A 879 -38.29 8.84 -11.50
CA ASP A 879 -38.87 9.91 -12.31
C ASP A 879 -37.81 10.91 -12.80
N SER A 880 -38.21 11.84 -13.66
CA SER A 880 -37.29 12.85 -14.20
C SER A 880 -36.73 13.81 -13.13
N THR A 881 -37.45 14.00 -12.03
CA THR A 881 -37.04 14.86 -10.91
C THR A 881 -35.89 14.21 -10.15
N ARG A 882 -36.06 12.94 -9.75
CA ARG A 882 -35.02 12.13 -9.11
C ARG A 882 -33.79 11.96 -10.01
N TYR A 883 -33.99 11.76 -11.32
CA TYR A 883 -32.87 11.69 -12.27
C TYR A 883 -32.02 12.97 -12.26
N ARG A 884 -32.64 14.16 -12.27
CA ARG A 884 -31.90 15.43 -12.18
C ARG A 884 -31.22 15.61 -10.83
N ALA A 885 -31.88 15.20 -9.75
CA ALA A 885 -31.29 15.26 -8.40
C ALA A 885 -30.03 14.37 -8.30
N LEU A 886 -29.99 13.23 -8.99
CA LEU A 886 -28.82 12.34 -9.01
C LEU A 886 -27.55 13.06 -9.51
N GLU A 887 -27.65 13.92 -10.53
CA GLU A 887 -26.49 14.67 -11.03
C GLU A 887 -25.95 15.65 -9.98
N GLU A 888 -26.83 16.29 -9.22
CA GLU A 888 -26.47 17.18 -8.12
C GLU A 888 -25.81 16.39 -6.99
N GLN A 889 -26.33 15.21 -6.65
CA GLN A 889 -25.73 14.33 -5.64
C GLN A 889 -24.30 13.92 -5.96
N LEU A 890 -24.06 13.49 -7.20
CA LEU A 890 -22.71 13.16 -7.67
C LEU A 890 -21.75 14.35 -7.53
N ASN A 891 -22.23 15.59 -7.71
CA ASN A 891 -21.42 16.78 -7.48
C ASN A 891 -21.15 17.00 -5.98
N ARG A 892 -22.16 16.86 -5.11
CA ARG A 892 -22.00 17.03 -3.66
C ARG A 892 -20.97 16.08 -3.08
N LEU A 893 -21.04 14.79 -3.43
CA LEU A 893 -20.08 13.80 -2.96
C LEU A 893 -18.66 14.05 -3.49
N SER A 894 -18.53 14.46 -4.76
CA SER A 894 -17.22 14.84 -5.33
C SER A 894 -16.63 16.09 -4.66
N ASP A 895 -17.49 17.06 -4.31
CA ASP A 895 -17.09 18.27 -3.59
C ASP A 895 -16.68 17.94 -2.13
N PHE A 896 -17.34 16.98 -1.47
CA PHE A 896 -16.98 16.47 -0.15
C PHE A 896 -15.61 15.75 -0.15
N LEU A 897 -15.31 14.93 -1.15
CA LEU A 897 -14.04 14.20 -1.22
C LEU A 897 -12.83 15.09 -1.56
N ALA A 898 -13.05 16.21 -2.26
CA ALA A 898 -12.01 17.12 -2.72
C ALA A 898 -11.00 17.57 -1.64
N PRO A 899 -11.41 18.10 -0.47
CA PRO A 899 -10.48 18.49 0.59
C PRO A 899 -9.68 17.31 1.18
N HIS A 900 -10.14 16.07 1.00
CA HIS A 900 -9.50 14.85 1.52
C HIS A 900 -8.68 14.10 0.47
N ALA A 901 -8.42 14.70 -0.71
CA ALA A 901 -7.73 14.04 -1.81
C ALA A 901 -6.36 13.48 -1.39
N LEU A 902 -5.55 14.23 -0.65
CA LEU A 902 -4.23 13.77 -0.19
C LEU A 902 -4.32 12.56 0.75
N LEU A 903 -5.28 12.61 1.69
CA LEU A 903 -5.56 11.51 2.62
C LEU A 903 -5.95 10.24 1.86
N LEU A 904 -6.84 10.36 0.87
CA LEU A 904 -7.28 9.24 0.02
C LEU A 904 -6.14 8.67 -0.84
N ILE A 905 -5.29 9.54 -1.40
CA ILE A 905 -4.10 9.09 -2.14
C ILE A 905 -3.12 8.36 -1.21
N ASP A 906 -2.97 8.80 0.05
CA ASP A 906 -2.08 8.16 1.03
C ASP A 906 -2.65 6.86 1.62
N ALA A 907 -3.97 6.74 1.65
CA ALA A 907 -4.69 5.56 2.12
C ALA A 907 -4.68 4.44 1.07
N PHE A 908 -4.95 4.79 -0.18
CA PHE A 908 -5.25 3.84 -1.25
C PHE A 908 -4.16 3.77 -2.33
N GLY A 909 -3.23 4.72 -2.35
CA GLY A 909 -2.19 4.79 -3.36
C GLY A 909 -1.00 3.90 -3.03
N HIS A 910 -0.35 3.43 -4.09
CA HIS A 910 0.86 2.61 -3.99
C HIS A 910 2.16 3.41 -4.12
N GLY A 911 2.07 4.73 -4.33
CA GLY A 911 3.21 5.64 -4.36
C GLY A 911 4.35 5.16 -5.28
N GLU A 912 5.58 5.21 -4.79
CA GLU A 912 6.78 4.86 -5.57
C GLU A 912 6.87 3.38 -5.97
N ALA A 913 6.06 2.49 -5.38
CA ALA A 913 6.00 1.09 -5.80
C ALA A 913 5.52 0.92 -7.25
N THR A 914 4.73 1.86 -7.76
CA THR A 914 4.31 1.93 -9.18
C THR A 914 5.47 2.21 -10.15
N ARG A 915 6.58 2.76 -9.62
CA ARG A 915 7.72 3.27 -10.38
C ARG A 915 7.38 4.40 -11.35
N ALA A 916 6.17 4.95 -11.26
CA ALA A 916 5.71 6.06 -12.07
C ALA A 916 6.46 7.35 -11.70
N ALA A 917 6.81 8.18 -12.69
CA ALA A 917 7.43 9.49 -12.43
C ALA A 917 6.47 10.40 -11.63
N ILE A 918 5.17 10.34 -11.91
CA ILE A 918 4.11 11.08 -11.18
C ILE A 918 4.10 10.78 -9.67
N ALA A 919 4.50 9.57 -9.27
CA ALA A 919 4.44 9.15 -7.87
C ALA A 919 5.50 9.77 -6.96
N ARG A 920 6.61 10.25 -7.55
CA ARG A 920 7.76 10.77 -6.79
C ARG A 920 7.39 12.00 -5.97
N ALA A 921 8.12 12.21 -4.88
CA ALA A 921 7.90 13.36 -4.01
C ALA A 921 8.39 14.69 -4.64
N GLU A 922 9.36 14.64 -5.56
CA GLU A 922 9.86 15.82 -6.27
C GLU A 922 8.80 16.41 -7.24
N PRO A 923 8.99 17.67 -7.71
CA PRO A 923 8.20 18.21 -8.81
C PRO A 923 8.23 17.27 -10.02
N TYR A 924 7.07 17.09 -10.67
CA TYR A 924 6.92 16.12 -11.76
C TYR A 924 7.92 16.33 -12.90
N ALA A 925 8.26 17.58 -13.22
CA ALA A 925 9.24 17.88 -14.26
C ALA A 925 10.62 17.29 -13.93
N ASP A 926 11.10 17.44 -12.70
CA ASP A 926 12.38 16.92 -12.24
C ASP A 926 12.37 15.39 -12.16
N ALA A 927 11.27 14.82 -11.67
CA ALA A 927 11.08 13.38 -11.61
C ALA A 927 11.09 12.73 -13.00
N LEU A 928 10.49 13.40 -14.00
CA LEU A 928 10.47 12.97 -15.39
C LEU A 928 11.85 13.09 -16.03
N THR A 929 12.51 14.25 -15.92
CA THR A 929 13.81 14.50 -16.56
C THR A 929 14.89 13.55 -16.04
N ALA A 930 14.85 13.20 -14.76
CA ALA A 930 15.76 12.22 -14.15
C ALA A 930 15.59 10.78 -14.67
N LYS A 931 14.46 10.45 -15.32
CA LYS A 931 14.19 9.13 -15.93
C LYS A 931 14.49 9.08 -17.42
N LEU A 932 14.79 10.22 -18.04
CA LEU A 932 15.09 10.31 -19.48
C LEU A 932 16.59 10.28 -19.71
N GLN A 933 17.00 9.73 -20.85
CA GLN A 933 18.37 9.80 -21.33
C GLN A 933 18.55 11.07 -22.16
N TRP A 934 19.65 11.79 -21.92
CA TRP A 934 19.96 13.05 -22.58
C TRP A 934 21.23 12.90 -23.41
N ALA A 935 21.15 13.26 -24.69
CA ALA A 935 22.35 13.49 -25.49
C ALA A 935 22.83 14.93 -25.21
N GLN A 936 24.10 15.09 -24.83
CA GLN A 936 24.73 16.41 -24.69
C GLN A 936 25.54 16.70 -25.96
N GLY A 937 25.28 17.85 -26.57
CA GLY A 937 25.97 18.33 -27.76
C GLY A 937 27.15 19.23 -27.46
#